data_AF-A0AA38XBF7-F1
#
_entry.id   AF-A0AA38XBF7-F1
#
_cell.length_a   1.000
_cell.length_b   1.000
_cell.length_c   1.000
_cell.angle_alpha   90.00
_cell.angle_beta   90.00
_cell.angle_gamma   90.00
#
_symmetry.space_group_name_H-M   'P 1'
#
loop_
_entity.id
_entity.type
_entity.pdbx_description
1 polymer ?
#
loop_
_entity_poly.entity_id
_entity_poly.type
_entity_poly.pdbx_seq_one_letter_code
_entity_poly.pdbx_strand_id
1 'polypeptide(L)'
;MFRLDDRTIQYPYAPVPRITSKENNVVAGGGPLVVLIIWAIATRPGVHKTHVAIVGLLFSIYLTTLITDILKKSIGRPRPDLIARCQPEPGTPEHALVSSAVCTQPNLRTLLDGFESFPSGHSSWAFSGLGYLSMFMAGQMHVFRPHTDLASILIFLAPLLGAALVAMSRLADYRHDIYDVSSGSLLGLIVAYITYRRDYRPLTHPECDTPYTRLAENSLALAAKPRFERQLSADDFEDIELLETFHISEDDADARYDIELGYHSDQVTKHDAMRTAKRSSRRSQKLKGLKNSSTPPRRGRQHFRAGQHVVSRLRRLLIRNWRESSLVKMALILLGLFQSLSFLNNFLGAVFPDGLDLISGPFKDTSRLKEEGLERLTAGVQPVMCHSHDDFFRHEPLYQAIRAGCTSVEADVWHAYDELYVAHTAAGIRQNRTLKSLYLDPIQDILNQQNRVPDFAEPLESEVNGVFLADPRQSLVLLVEFKNDPEKTWHRLAADIAPFRESNYLTYFNGNAVVPGPLTIVASGSAPFNYVVSSTTYRDIFYDSPLDILSSLSPRPLSSNSSTYTEAPSRTDVDHDSLSFYSRNPEAYSPSNSYFASASFIKSIGYPWHSSLSQVQLDHIRRQIRGAHSRGLKVRYWGIPPWPIGLRNYIWRVLVREGVDYLSVDNIDAATKENWGPRKGGWGKKWWL
;
A
#
# COMPACT_ATOMS: atom_id res chain seq x y z
N MET A 1 30.95 -13.42 7.84
CA MET A 1 31.51 -13.83 9.15
C MET A 1 31.85 -12.58 9.93
N PHE A 2 31.77 -12.64 11.26
CA PHE A 2 32.06 -11.53 12.19
C PHE A 2 32.65 -12.12 13.48
N ARG A 3 33.14 -11.27 14.40
CA ARG A 3 33.61 -11.68 15.74
C ARG A 3 32.69 -11.03 16.77
N LEU A 4 32.44 -11.67 17.91
CA LEU A 4 31.56 -11.07 18.92
C LEU A 4 32.26 -9.96 19.71
N ASP A 5 33.60 -9.97 19.76
CA ASP A 5 34.45 -8.96 20.42
C ASP A 5 34.59 -7.63 19.63
N ASP A 6 34.04 -7.54 18.42
CA ASP A 6 34.13 -6.36 17.56
C ASP A 6 33.19 -5.23 18.04
N ARG A 7 33.76 -4.28 18.78
CA ARG A 7 33.08 -3.09 19.29
C ARG A 7 32.38 -2.24 18.21
N THR A 8 32.75 -2.36 16.94
CA THR A 8 32.08 -1.60 15.87
C THR A 8 30.67 -2.10 15.58
N ILE A 9 30.32 -3.33 16.01
CA ILE A 9 29.02 -4.00 15.77
C ILE A 9 28.23 -4.35 17.05
N GLN A 10 28.67 -3.82 18.20
CA GLN A 10 28.10 -4.05 19.54
C GLN A 10 27.11 -2.95 20.00
N TYR A 11 26.73 -1.99 19.16
CA TYR A 11 25.81 -0.92 19.56
C TYR A 11 24.39 -1.44 19.83
N PRO A 12 23.62 -0.77 20.71
CA PRO A 12 22.26 -1.20 21.03
C PRO A 12 21.33 -1.09 19.82
N TYR A 13 20.51 -2.12 19.60
CA TYR A 13 19.48 -2.12 18.56
C TYR A 13 18.38 -1.11 18.89
N ALA A 14 18.15 -0.13 17.99
CA ALA A 14 17.02 0.80 18.08
C ALA A 14 15.76 0.19 17.43
N PRO A 15 14.75 -0.24 18.21
CA PRO A 15 13.55 -0.90 17.67
C PRO A 15 12.65 0.08 16.89
N VAL A 16 12.57 1.33 17.35
CA VAL A 16 11.88 2.43 16.64
C VAL A 16 12.95 3.41 16.16
N PRO A 17 13.23 3.49 14.84
CA PRO A 17 14.16 4.46 14.29
C PRO A 17 13.53 5.87 14.27
N ARG A 18 14.32 6.94 14.44
CA ARG A 18 13.83 8.34 14.43
C ARG A 18 13.13 8.74 13.13
N ILE A 19 13.53 8.11 12.02
CA ILE A 19 12.86 8.19 10.72
C ILE A 19 12.74 6.76 10.18
N THR A 20 11.53 6.30 9.92
CA THR A 20 11.25 5.02 9.26
C THR A 20 11.50 5.11 7.75
N SER A 21 11.57 3.96 7.07
CA SER A 21 11.61 3.94 5.59
C SER A 21 10.35 4.54 4.96
N LYS A 22 9.19 4.37 5.61
CA LYS A 22 7.91 4.95 5.24
C LYS A 22 7.98 6.48 5.23
N GLU A 23 8.38 7.09 6.35
CA GLU A 23 8.48 8.55 6.48
C GLU A 23 9.51 9.15 5.52
N ASN A 24 10.65 8.50 5.29
CA ASN A 24 11.64 8.98 4.33
C ASN A 24 11.11 8.98 2.88
N ASN A 25 10.31 7.99 2.50
CA ASN A 25 9.66 7.98 1.19
C ASN A 25 8.67 9.15 1.03
N VAL A 26 7.97 9.53 2.09
CA VAL A 26 7.10 10.71 2.10
C VAL A 26 7.92 12.00 2.05
N VAL A 27 8.86 12.19 2.97
CA VAL A 27 9.63 13.45 3.10
C VAL A 27 10.50 13.71 1.87
N ALA A 28 11.24 12.71 1.38
CA ALA A 28 12.23 12.90 0.32
C ALA A 28 11.82 12.34 -1.06
N GLY A 29 10.72 11.60 -1.17
CA GLY A 29 10.11 11.24 -2.46
C GLY A 29 8.88 12.07 -2.76
N GLY A 30 7.86 11.92 -1.91
CA GLY A 30 6.58 12.62 -2.03
C GLY A 30 6.68 14.14 -1.88
N GLY A 31 7.46 14.63 -0.91
CA GLY A 31 7.66 16.07 -0.64
C GLY A 31 8.14 16.83 -1.87
N PRO A 32 9.28 16.44 -2.49
CA PRO A 32 9.73 16.98 -3.77
C PRO A 32 8.67 16.96 -4.87
N LEU A 33 7.92 15.85 -5.02
CA LEU A 33 6.89 15.75 -6.05
C LEU A 33 5.74 16.75 -5.81
N VAL A 34 5.28 16.88 -4.57
CA VAL A 34 4.25 17.87 -4.18
C VAL A 34 4.75 19.30 -4.42
N VAL A 35 6.00 19.61 -4.09
CA VAL A 35 6.58 20.94 -4.34
C VAL A 35 6.70 21.23 -5.84
N LEU A 36 7.09 20.26 -6.67
CA LEU A 36 7.09 20.41 -8.13
C LEU A 36 5.68 20.59 -8.71
N ILE A 37 4.67 19.90 -8.17
CA ILE A 37 3.26 20.07 -8.58
C ILE A 37 2.76 21.48 -8.20
N ILE A 38 3.02 21.95 -6.98
CA ILE A 38 2.68 23.31 -6.55
C ILE A 38 3.37 24.35 -7.42
N TRP A 39 4.66 24.19 -7.69
CA TRP A 39 5.43 25.05 -8.60
C TRP A 39 4.81 25.07 -10.01
N ALA A 40 4.43 23.91 -10.56
CA ALA A 40 3.82 23.83 -11.89
C ALA A 40 2.43 24.50 -11.94
N ILE A 41 1.63 24.38 -10.89
CA ILE A 41 0.32 25.05 -10.78
C ILE A 41 0.49 26.57 -10.64
N ALA A 42 1.45 27.02 -9.82
CA ALA A 42 1.68 28.43 -9.52
C ALA A 42 2.34 29.20 -10.69
N THR A 43 3.34 28.60 -11.34
CA THR A 43 4.11 29.24 -12.42
C THR A 43 3.56 28.95 -13.82
N ARG A 44 2.67 27.95 -13.96
CA ARG A 44 2.08 27.47 -15.22
C ARG A 44 3.10 27.32 -16.36
N PRO A 45 4.19 26.56 -16.16
CA PRO A 45 5.20 26.37 -17.19
C PRO A 45 4.66 25.46 -18.30
N GLY A 46 5.24 25.59 -19.50
CA GLY A 46 4.89 24.75 -20.64
C GLY A 46 5.03 23.25 -20.34
N VAL A 47 4.15 22.45 -20.95
CA VAL A 47 3.99 21.00 -20.66
C VAL A 47 5.33 20.24 -20.67
N HIS A 48 6.21 20.56 -21.63
CA HIS A 48 7.57 19.98 -21.71
C HIS A 48 8.39 20.22 -20.43
N LYS A 49 8.43 21.47 -19.92
CA LYS A 49 9.20 21.82 -18.71
C LYS A 49 8.63 21.15 -17.46
N THR A 50 7.31 21.09 -17.33
CA THR A 50 6.63 20.35 -16.24
C THR A 50 6.91 18.86 -16.29
N HIS A 51 6.79 18.23 -17.47
CA HIS A 51 7.08 16.82 -17.69
C HIS A 51 8.53 16.48 -17.34
N VAL A 52 9.49 17.26 -17.87
CA VAL A 52 10.92 17.06 -17.60
C VAL A 52 11.26 17.20 -16.12
N ALA A 53 10.70 18.20 -15.42
CA ALA A 53 10.92 18.37 -13.98
C ALA A 53 10.46 17.14 -13.17
N ILE A 54 9.25 16.64 -13.41
CA ILE A 54 8.66 15.51 -12.68
C ILE A 54 9.35 14.19 -13.04
N VAL A 55 9.58 13.92 -14.33
CA VAL A 55 10.24 12.69 -14.79
C VAL A 55 11.71 12.65 -14.35
N GLY A 56 12.39 13.79 -14.31
CA GLY A 56 13.75 13.89 -13.75
C GLY A 56 13.80 13.52 -12.27
N LEU A 57 12.87 14.01 -11.45
CA LEU A 57 12.78 13.62 -10.03
C LEU A 57 12.59 12.10 -9.89
N LEU A 58 11.60 11.53 -10.59
CA LEU A 58 11.30 10.11 -10.54
C LEU A 58 12.49 9.25 -11.01
N PHE A 59 13.16 9.66 -12.10
CA PHE A 59 14.33 8.96 -12.60
C PHE A 59 15.48 8.98 -11.58
N SER A 60 15.72 10.13 -10.92
CA SER A 60 16.76 10.27 -9.90
C SER A 60 16.55 9.28 -8.75
N ILE A 61 15.36 9.26 -8.14
CA ILE A 61 15.06 8.41 -6.98
C ILE A 61 15.08 6.91 -7.33
N TYR A 62 14.52 6.52 -8.49
CA TYR A 62 14.50 5.12 -8.91
C TYR A 62 15.89 4.60 -9.26
N LEU A 63 16.69 5.36 -10.00
CA LEU A 63 18.07 4.98 -10.32
C LEU A 63 18.93 4.89 -9.06
N THR A 64 18.74 5.80 -8.10
CA THR A 64 19.46 5.77 -6.82
C THR A 64 19.11 4.53 -5.99
N THR A 65 17.83 4.17 -5.92
CA THR A 65 17.39 2.98 -5.17
C THR A 65 17.93 1.72 -5.79
N LEU A 66 17.85 1.58 -7.13
CA LEU A 66 18.40 0.43 -7.86
C LEU A 66 19.89 0.24 -7.56
N ILE A 67 20.70 1.30 -7.65
CA ILE A 67 22.13 1.22 -7.35
C ILE A 67 22.39 0.91 -5.87
N THR A 68 21.64 1.53 -4.96
CA THR A 68 21.80 1.32 -3.51
C THR A 68 21.47 -0.12 -3.11
N ASP A 69 20.36 -0.68 -3.60
CA ASP A 69 19.92 -2.03 -3.24
C ASP A 69 20.86 -3.10 -3.81
N ILE A 70 21.38 -2.91 -5.02
CA ILE A 70 22.42 -3.77 -5.59
C ILE A 70 23.69 -3.73 -4.72
N LEU A 71 24.19 -2.54 -4.40
CA LEU A 71 25.41 -2.40 -3.59
C LEU A 71 25.24 -3.00 -2.19
N LYS A 72 24.13 -2.72 -1.50
CA LYS A 72 23.82 -3.28 -0.18
C LYS A 72 23.88 -4.80 -0.16
N LYS A 73 23.12 -5.44 -1.07
CA LYS A 73 23.00 -6.91 -1.12
C LYS A 73 24.26 -7.58 -1.62
N SER A 74 25.08 -6.90 -2.43
CA SER A 74 26.36 -7.41 -2.92
C SER A 74 27.49 -7.28 -1.89
N ILE A 75 27.46 -6.25 -1.03
CA ILE A 75 28.53 -5.95 -0.06
C ILE A 75 28.28 -6.60 1.30
N GLY A 76 27.03 -6.69 1.75
CA GLY A 76 26.68 -7.44 2.97
C GLY A 76 27.35 -6.94 4.27
N ARG A 77 27.71 -5.65 4.34
CA ARG A 77 28.43 -5.07 5.50
C ARG A 77 27.56 -5.14 6.77
N PRO A 78 28.06 -5.75 7.86
CA PRO A 78 27.47 -5.64 9.19
C PRO A 78 27.09 -4.21 9.59
N ARG A 79 25.92 -4.04 10.18
CA ARG A 79 25.51 -2.80 10.85
C ARG A 79 26.19 -2.66 12.23
N PRO A 80 26.29 -1.43 12.76
CA PRO A 80 26.82 -1.23 14.11
C PRO A 80 25.96 -1.89 15.22
N ASP A 81 24.71 -2.22 14.93
CA ASP A 81 23.77 -2.91 15.84
C ASP A 81 23.64 -4.44 15.57
N LEU A 82 24.55 -5.05 14.80
CA LEU A 82 24.43 -6.46 14.39
C LEU A 82 24.40 -7.45 15.57
N ILE A 83 25.26 -7.32 16.58
CA ILE A 83 25.30 -8.29 17.68
C ILE A 83 24.00 -8.27 18.49
N ALA A 84 23.46 -7.07 18.74
CA ALA A 84 22.17 -6.88 19.43
C ALA A 84 20.98 -7.48 18.65
N ARG A 85 21.05 -7.51 17.31
CA ARG A 85 20.06 -8.21 16.47
C ARG A 85 20.27 -9.71 16.43
N CYS A 86 21.53 -10.15 16.35
CA CYS A 86 21.92 -11.55 16.18
C CYS A 86 21.51 -12.41 17.38
N GLN A 87 21.73 -11.91 18.60
CA GLN A 87 21.53 -12.67 19.84
C GLN A 87 22.31 -14.00 19.78
N PRO A 88 23.65 -13.99 19.90
CA PRO A 88 24.46 -15.18 19.72
C PRO A 88 24.17 -16.24 20.79
N GLU A 89 24.29 -17.52 20.41
CA GLU A 89 24.05 -18.66 21.29
C GLU A 89 24.99 -18.65 22.52
N PRO A 90 24.49 -18.95 23.75
CA PRO A 90 25.32 -19.00 24.94
C PRO A 90 26.53 -19.94 24.79
N GLY A 91 27.74 -19.43 25.07
CA GLY A 91 28.99 -20.18 24.90
C GLY A 91 29.66 -20.03 23.54
N THR A 92 29.10 -19.23 22.62
CA THR A 92 29.77 -18.88 21.35
C THR A 92 31.12 -18.18 21.62
N PRO A 93 32.25 -18.61 21.03
CA PRO A 93 33.57 -18.03 21.31
C PRO A 93 33.70 -16.58 20.82
N GLU A 94 33.94 -15.63 21.73
CA GLU A 94 33.88 -14.20 21.40
C GLU A 94 34.94 -13.74 20.38
N HIS A 95 36.15 -14.27 20.51
CA HIS A 95 37.31 -13.91 19.69
C HIS A 95 37.42 -14.71 18.38
N ALA A 96 36.54 -15.67 18.12
CA ALA A 96 36.55 -16.45 16.89
C ALA A 96 35.76 -15.74 15.77
N LEU A 97 36.11 -16.03 14.51
CA LEU A 97 35.25 -15.67 13.38
C LEU A 97 34.09 -16.65 13.29
N VAL A 98 32.88 -16.14 13.50
CA VAL A 98 31.63 -16.89 13.46
C VAL A 98 30.78 -16.52 12.24
N SER A 99 29.93 -17.44 11.80
CA SER A 99 28.92 -17.20 10.77
C SER A 99 27.60 -16.75 11.41
N SER A 100 26.62 -16.32 10.60
CA SER A 100 25.28 -15.99 11.08
C SER A 100 24.50 -17.21 11.63
N ALA A 101 25.05 -18.43 11.57
CA ALA A 101 24.43 -19.62 12.13
C ALA A 101 24.40 -19.65 13.66
N VAL A 102 25.26 -18.86 14.34
CA VAL A 102 25.27 -18.75 15.81
C VAL A 102 24.19 -17.82 16.36
N CYS A 103 23.43 -17.14 15.51
CA CYS A 103 22.41 -16.17 15.91
C CYS A 103 21.09 -16.87 16.26
N THR A 104 20.58 -16.69 17.47
CA THR A 104 19.31 -17.30 17.93
C THR A 104 18.07 -16.46 17.57
N GLN A 105 18.24 -15.33 16.88
CA GLN A 105 17.17 -14.42 16.48
C GLN A 105 16.05 -15.13 15.67
N PRO A 106 14.82 -15.26 16.20
CA PRO A 106 13.72 -15.93 15.49
C PRO A 106 13.24 -15.17 14.25
N ASN A 107 13.42 -13.84 14.21
CA ASN A 107 13.00 -13.03 13.08
C ASN A 107 14.12 -12.90 12.02
N LEU A 108 14.13 -13.82 11.06
CA LEU A 108 15.11 -13.85 9.96
C LEU A 108 15.26 -12.51 9.22
N ARG A 109 14.16 -11.74 9.06
CA ARG A 109 14.22 -10.42 8.40
C ARG A 109 15.01 -9.39 9.21
N THR A 110 14.94 -9.46 10.54
CA THR A 110 15.70 -8.58 11.45
C THR A 110 17.19 -8.90 11.44
N LEU A 111 17.52 -10.21 11.35
CA LEU A 111 18.89 -10.70 11.19
C LEU A 111 19.49 -10.29 9.83
N LEU A 112 18.76 -10.50 8.73
CA LEU A 112 19.22 -10.14 7.38
C LEU A 112 19.41 -8.63 7.20
N ASP A 113 18.50 -7.79 7.73
CA ASP A 113 18.69 -6.32 7.75
C ASP A 113 19.99 -5.94 8.49
N GLY A 114 20.44 -6.73 9.47
CA GLY A 114 21.71 -6.56 10.18
C GLY A 114 22.96 -6.60 9.28
N PHE A 115 22.87 -7.15 8.07
CA PHE A 115 23.96 -7.19 7.08
C PHE A 115 23.80 -6.18 5.93
N GLU A 116 22.79 -5.29 5.97
CA GLU A 116 22.53 -4.31 4.91
C GLU A 116 22.98 -2.87 5.27
N SER A 117 24.20 -2.72 5.82
CA SER A 117 24.70 -1.40 6.26
C SER A 117 25.21 -0.50 5.13
N PHE A 118 26.07 -1.00 4.22
CA PHE A 118 26.73 -0.14 3.23
C PHE A 118 26.15 -0.28 1.82
N PRO A 119 25.83 0.82 1.10
CA PRO A 119 25.70 2.20 1.57
C PRO A 119 24.35 2.45 2.25
N SER A 120 24.21 3.56 2.98
CA SER A 120 22.96 3.88 3.67
C SER A 120 21.85 4.30 2.70
N GLY A 121 20.82 3.45 2.57
CA GLY A 121 19.68 3.65 1.68
C GLY A 121 18.79 4.83 2.05
N HIS A 122 18.63 5.14 3.35
CA HIS A 122 17.93 6.35 3.77
C HIS A 122 18.65 7.61 3.29
N SER A 123 19.98 7.62 3.39
CA SER A 123 20.83 8.74 3.00
C SER A 123 20.83 8.93 1.48
N SER A 124 21.02 7.86 0.70
CA SER A 124 21.03 7.96 -0.77
C SER A 124 19.67 8.37 -1.32
N TRP A 125 18.58 7.80 -0.81
CA TRP A 125 17.22 8.22 -1.16
C TRP A 125 16.99 9.70 -0.85
N ALA A 126 17.33 10.15 0.37
CA ALA A 126 17.11 11.52 0.83
C ALA A 126 17.87 12.53 -0.04
N PHE A 127 19.17 12.31 -0.23
CA PHE A 127 20.01 13.18 -1.06
C PHE A 127 19.71 13.10 -2.56
N SER A 128 19.04 12.04 -3.03
CA SER A 128 18.56 11.96 -4.41
C SER A 128 17.34 12.85 -4.65
N GLY A 129 16.25 12.64 -3.90
CA GLY A 129 15.00 13.36 -4.14
C GLY A 129 15.06 14.82 -3.70
N LEU A 130 15.54 15.10 -2.48
CA LEU A 130 15.71 16.48 -2.00
C LEU A 130 16.89 17.19 -2.66
N GLY A 131 17.95 16.47 -3.05
CA GLY A 131 19.06 17.03 -3.83
C GLY A 131 18.63 17.42 -5.24
N TYR A 132 17.82 16.60 -5.92
CA TYR A 132 17.21 16.98 -7.20
C TYR A 132 16.30 18.20 -7.05
N LEU A 133 15.46 18.25 -6.02
CA LEU A 133 14.62 19.42 -5.73
C LEU A 133 15.46 20.69 -5.50
N SER A 134 16.54 20.58 -4.72
CA SER A 134 17.47 21.67 -4.46
C SER A 134 18.10 22.20 -5.75
N MET A 135 18.64 21.32 -6.60
CA MET A 135 19.21 21.73 -7.90
C MET A 135 18.16 22.34 -8.84
N PHE A 136 16.94 21.80 -8.85
CA PHE A 136 15.82 22.37 -9.60
C PHE A 136 15.48 23.80 -9.12
N MET A 137 15.35 24.00 -7.82
CA MET A 137 15.13 25.31 -7.20
C MET A 137 16.26 26.29 -7.51
N ALA A 138 17.52 25.83 -7.43
CA ALA A 138 18.70 26.64 -7.76
C ALA A 138 18.66 27.15 -9.21
N GLY A 139 18.22 26.30 -10.15
CA GLY A 139 17.98 26.67 -11.53
C GLY A 139 16.88 27.72 -11.67
N GLN A 140 15.69 27.48 -11.11
CA GLN A 140 14.55 28.41 -11.23
C GLN A 140 14.84 29.79 -10.62
N MET A 141 15.51 29.85 -9.47
CA MET A 141 15.85 31.10 -8.78
C MET A 141 17.22 31.68 -9.22
N HIS A 142 17.90 31.05 -10.18
CA HIS A 142 19.19 31.49 -10.71
C HIS A 142 20.27 31.76 -9.65
N VAL A 143 20.33 30.90 -8.62
CA VAL A 143 21.03 31.18 -7.34
C VAL A 143 22.51 31.54 -7.51
N PHE A 144 23.18 31.00 -8.53
CA PHE A 144 24.61 31.20 -8.78
C PHE A 144 24.94 32.45 -9.62
N ARG A 145 23.98 33.35 -9.87
CA ARG A 145 24.25 34.65 -10.50
C ARG A 145 24.85 35.66 -9.49
N PRO A 146 25.58 36.69 -9.94
CA PRO A 146 25.93 37.82 -9.10
C PRO A 146 24.68 38.51 -8.55
N HIS A 147 24.74 38.96 -7.30
CA HIS A 147 23.68 39.71 -6.59
C HIS A 147 22.37 38.94 -6.29
N THR A 148 22.38 37.61 -6.27
CA THR A 148 21.27 36.80 -5.71
C THR A 148 20.97 37.19 -4.26
N ASP A 149 19.68 37.25 -3.92
CA ASP A 149 19.21 37.52 -2.56
C ASP A 149 19.41 36.32 -1.60
N LEU A 150 19.42 36.61 -0.29
CA LEU A 150 19.61 35.58 0.73
C LEU A 150 18.46 34.56 0.79
N ALA A 151 17.21 34.95 0.50
CA ALA A 151 16.08 34.04 0.59
C ALA A 151 16.15 32.95 -0.49
N SER A 152 16.53 33.31 -1.73
CA SER A 152 16.80 32.34 -2.80
C SER A 152 17.88 31.33 -2.41
N ILE A 153 18.96 31.76 -1.73
CA ILE A 153 20.01 30.86 -1.23
C ILE A 153 19.46 29.93 -0.13
N LEU A 154 18.68 30.45 0.82
CA LEU A 154 18.09 29.66 1.91
C LEU A 154 17.07 28.63 1.41
N ILE A 155 16.22 29.00 0.44
CA ILE A 155 15.25 28.10 -0.20
C ILE A 155 15.97 26.97 -0.94
N PHE A 156 17.08 27.28 -1.64
CA PHE A 156 17.94 26.28 -2.28
C PHE A 156 18.57 25.29 -1.29
N LEU A 157 19.04 25.78 -0.14
CA LEU A 157 19.71 24.95 0.87
C LEU A 157 18.74 24.13 1.75
N ALA A 158 17.50 24.58 1.94
CA ALA A 158 16.55 23.92 2.84
C ALA A 158 16.29 22.42 2.53
N PRO A 159 16.10 21.98 1.26
CA PRO A 159 16.00 20.55 0.95
C PRO A 159 17.28 19.76 1.28
N LEU A 160 18.47 20.34 1.08
CA LEU A 160 19.74 19.69 1.42
C LEU A 160 19.92 19.55 2.93
N LEU A 161 19.49 20.54 3.72
CA LEU A 161 19.43 20.45 5.17
C LEU A 161 18.45 19.34 5.62
N GLY A 162 17.29 19.23 4.97
CA GLY A 162 16.35 18.12 5.19
C GLY A 162 17.00 16.75 4.92
N ALA A 163 17.74 16.62 3.82
CA ALA A 163 18.47 15.38 3.50
C ALA A 163 19.56 15.07 4.53
N ALA A 164 20.30 16.09 4.99
CA ALA A 164 21.30 15.95 6.04
C ALA A 164 20.70 15.54 7.39
N LEU A 165 19.53 16.05 7.77
CA LEU A 165 18.81 15.63 8.98
C LEU A 165 18.38 14.16 8.91
N VAL A 166 17.88 13.69 7.75
CA VAL A 166 17.60 12.27 7.52
C VAL A 166 18.87 11.43 7.63
N ALA A 167 19.97 11.86 7.03
CA ALA A 167 21.27 11.18 7.09
C ALA A 167 21.79 11.06 8.53
N MET A 168 21.79 12.16 9.30
CA MET A 168 22.23 12.17 10.70
C MET A 168 21.38 11.27 11.60
N SER A 169 20.07 11.11 11.31
CA SER A 169 19.21 10.19 12.07
C SER A 169 19.74 8.74 12.05
N ARG A 170 20.45 8.32 11.00
CA ARG A 170 21.02 6.96 10.88
C ARG A 170 22.21 6.69 11.77
N LEU A 171 23.00 7.74 12.05
CA LEU A 171 24.09 7.70 13.02
C LEU A 171 23.53 7.70 14.45
N ALA A 172 22.53 8.54 14.69
CA ALA A 172 21.89 8.68 16.01
C ALA A 172 21.03 7.47 16.44
N ASP A 173 20.67 6.60 15.49
CA ASP A 173 19.97 5.32 15.71
C ASP A 173 20.93 4.11 15.71
N TYR A 174 22.25 4.33 15.64
CA TYR A 174 23.31 3.30 15.51
C TYR A 174 23.11 2.29 14.37
N ARG A 175 22.29 2.61 13.36
CA ARG A 175 21.97 1.69 12.25
C ARG A 175 23.03 1.68 11.15
N HIS A 176 23.89 2.69 11.11
CA HIS A 176 24.89 2.88 10.07
C HIS A 176 26.12 3.58 10.62
N ASP A 177 27.27 3.25 10.04
CA ASP A 177 28.53 3.95 10.30
C ASP A 177 28.65 5.22 9.44
N ILE A 178 29.53 6.15 9.81
CA ILE A 178 29.72 7.43 9.09
C ILE A 178 30.09 7.23 7.61
N TYR A 179 30.82 6.17 7.25
CA TYR A 179 31.16 5.88 5.86
C TYR A 179 29.94 5.40 5.05
N ASP A 180 29.00 4.67 5.68
CA ASP A 180 27.77 4.20 5.03
C ASP A 180 26.87 5.39 4.67
N VAL A 181 26.71 6.33 5.62
CA VAL A 181 25.89 7.54 5.48
C VAL A 181 26.52 8.52 4.50
N SER A 182 27.83 8.74 4.58
CA SER A 182 28.55 9.64 3.67
C SER A 182 28.54 9.14 2.23
N SER A 183 28.81 7.83 2.02
CA SER A 183 28.78 7.22 0.69
C SER A 183 27.37 7.16 0.11
N GLY A 184 26.35 6.89 0.94
CA GLY A 184 24.95 6.98 0.53
C GLY A 184 24.57 8.39 0.07
N SER A 185 24.91 9.41 0.88
CA SER A 185 24.64 10.82 0.56
C SER A 185 25.31 11.26 -0.75
N LEU A 186 26.59 10.90 -0.93
CA LEU A 186 27.35 11.18 -2.14
C LEU A 186 26.74 10.48 -3.37
N LEU A 187 26.35 9.21 -3.25
CA LEU A 187 25.66 8.47 -4.32
C LEU A 187 24.36 9.18 -4.74
N GLY A 188 23.53 9.56 -3.78
CA GLY A 188 22.27 10.28 -4.03
C GLY A 188 22.49 11.61 -4.75
N LEU A 189 23.44 12.43 -4.27
CA LEU A 189 23.82 13.70 -4.90
C LEU A 189 24.37 13.52 -6.31
N ILE A 190 25.23 12.52 -6.55
CA ILE A 190 25.79 12.25 -7.88
C ILE A 190 24.68 11.86 -8.87
N VAL A 191 23.76 10.97 -8.47
CA VAL A 191 22.65 10.55 -9.34
C VAL A 191 21.71 11.72 -9.62
N ALA A 192 21.37 12.53 -8.60
CA ALA A 192 20.55 13.72 -8.77
C ALA A 192 21.22 14.77 -9.68
N TYR A 193 22.52 14.99 -9.52
CA TYR A 193 23.29 15.92 -10.36
C TYR A 193 23.38 15.45 -11.81
N ILE A 194 23.69 14.17 -12.05
CA ILE A 194 23.70 13.60 -13.41
C ILE A 194 22.32 13.70 -14.05
N THR A 195 21.26 13.41 -13.29
CA THR A 195 19.88 13.48 -13.78
C THR A 195 19.47 14.92 -14.11
N TYR A 196 19.79 15.87 -13.23
CA TYR A 196 19.59 17.31 -13.51
C TYR A 196 20.35 17.74 -14.77
N ARG A 197 21.65 17.41 -14.85
CA ARG A 197 22.55 17.78 -15.96
C ARG A 197 22.24 17.09 -17.29
N ARG A 198 21.46 16.00 -17.31
CA ARG A 198 20.94 15.37 -18.52
C ARG A 198 19.92 16.27 -19.21
N ASP A 199 19.06 16.91 -18.41
CA ASP A 199 17.87 17.59 -18.90
C ASP A 199 17.99 19.12 -18.86
N TYR A 200 18.86 19.66 -17.98
CA TYR A 200 19.09 21.09 -17.77
C TYR A 200 20.57 21.48 -17.94
N ARG A 201 20.78 22.77 -18.25
CA ARG A 201 22.11 23.38 -18.36
C ARG A 201 22.80 23.50 -16.98
N PRO A 202 24.13 23.74 -16.92
CA PRO A 202 24.82 24.01 -15.65
C PRO A 202 24.16 25.14 -14.85
N LEU A 203 24.18 25.07 -13.52
CA LEU A 203 23.51 26.04 -12.63
C LEU A 203 24.07 27.47 -12.70
N THR A 204 25.26 27.64 -13.29
CA THR A 204 25.90 28.93 -13.57
C THR A 204 25.54 29.52 -14.95
N HIS A 205 24.89 28.74 -15.82
CA HIS A 205 24.49 29.19 -17.15
C HIS A 205 23.31 30.18 -17.06
N PRO A 206 23.21 31.22 -17.92
CA PRO A 206 22.08 32.15 -17.89
C PRO A 206 20.72 31.46 -17.99
N GLU A 207 20.57 30.53 -18.93
CA GLU A 207 19.37 29.69 -19.11
C GLU A 207 19.38 28.40 -18.26
N CYS A 208 19.77 28.47 -16.98
CA CYS A 208 19.83 27.28 -16.12
C CYS A 208 18.45 26.75 -15.70
N ASP A 209 17.40 27.58 -15.77
CA ASP A 209 16.03 27.20 -15.42
C ASP A 209 15.30 26.42 -16.52
N THR A 210 15.75 26.52 -17.78
CA THR A 210 15.10 25.92 -18.94
C THR A 210 15.70 24.56 -19.29
N PRO A 211 14.87 23.54 -19.61
CA PRO A 211 15.35 22.24 -20.08
C PRO A 211 15.72 22.30 -21.56
N TYR A 212 16.54 21.35 -22.01
CA TYR A 212 16.86 21.21 -23.44
C TYR A 212 15.60 20.92 -24.29
N THR A 213 15.52 21.54 -25.47
CA THR A 213 14.49 21.26 -26.49
C THR A 213 14.73 19.90 -27.16
N ARG A 214 13.68 19.29 -27.72
CA ARG A 214 13.85 18.03 -28.47
C ARG A 214 14.54 18.32 -29.81
N LEU A 215 15.47 17.46 -30.22
CA LEU A 215 16.18 17.57 -31.51
C LEU A 215 15.24 17.71 -32.73
N ALA A 216 14.03 17.13 -32.66
CA ALA A 216 13.01 17.23 -33.69
C ALA A 216 12.40 18.64 -33.83
N GLU A 217 12.37 19.44 -32.77
CA GLU A 217 11.95 20.84 -32.82
C GLU A 217 13.08 21.72 -33.36
N ASN A 218 14.34 21.40 -33.02
CA ASN A 218 15.50 22.13 -33.54
C ASN A 218 15.66 21.95 -35.06
N SER A 219 15.41 20.77 -35.62
CA SER A 219 15.43 20.56 -37.08
C SER A 219 14.29 21.29 -37.79
N LEU A 220 13.09 21.34 -37.21
CA LEU A 220 11.97 22.14 -37.73
C LEU A 220 12.25 23.66 -37.63
N ALA A 221 12.84 24.14 -36.53
CA ALA A 221 13.20 25.54 -36.35
C ALA A 221 14.36 25.99 -37.28
N LEU A 222 15.34 25.11 -37.51
CA LEU A 222 16.40 25.34 -38.50
C LEU A 222 15.88 25.36 -39.94
N ALA A 223 14.89 24.50 -40.25
CA ALA A 223 14.20 24.52 -41.55
C ALA A 223 13.34 25.80 -41.74
N ALA A 224 12.75 26.32 -40.66
CA ALA A 224 11.91 27.52 -40.67
C ALA A 224 12.70 28.85 -40.74
N LYS A 225 14.02 28.85 -40.52
CA LYS A 225 14.83 30.07 -40.59
C LYS A 225 15.09 30.53 -42.04
N PRO A 226 14.89 31.82 -42.37
CA PRO A 226 15.12 32.36 -43.70
C PRO A 226 16.60 32.25 -44.09
N ARG A 227 16.84 32.05 -45.40
CA ARG A 227 18.14 31.65 -45.97
C ARG A 227 19.32 32.57 -45.62
N PHE A 228 19.05 33.84 -45.29
CA PHE A 228 20.06 34.86 -44.99
C PHE A 228 20.79 34.64 -43.66
N GLU A 229 20.10 34.18 -42.61
CA GLU A 229 20.76 33.86 -41.33
C GLU A 229 21.65 32.61 -41.42
N ARG A 230 21.37 31.73 -42.38
CA ARG A 230 22.09 30.47 -42.60
C ARG A 230 23.54 30.67 -43.07
N GLN A 231 23.89 31.89 -43.50
CA GLN A 231 25.23 32.27 -43.96
C GLN A 231 26.09 32.93 -42.87
N LEU A 232 25.49 33.35 -41.74
CA LEU A 232 26.17 34.01 -40.63
C LEU A 232 26.63 33.04 -39.52
N SER A 233 26.31 31.75 -39.63
CA SER A 233 26.71 30.69 -38.69
C SER A 233 27.61 29.63 -39.33
N ALA A 234 28.31 29.97 -40.42
CA ALA A 234 29.09 29.02 -41.21
C ALA A 234 30.48 28.70 -40.63
N ASP A 235 30.93 29.43 -39.59
CA ASP A 235 32.25 29.24 -38.97
C ASP A 235 32.29 28.13 -37.89
N ASP A 236 31.14 27.55 -37.50
CA ASP A 236 31.03 26.52 -36.45
C ASP A 236 30.86 25.07 -36.99
N PHE A 237 31.02 24.84 -38.31
CA PHE A 237 30.69 23.56 -38.97
C PHE A 237 31.85 22.96 -39.80
N GLU A 238 32.99 22.68 -39.16
CA GLU A 238 34.14 22.00 -39.82
C GLU A 238 34.37 20.54 -39.38
N ASP A 239 33.50 19.96 -38.54
CA ASP A 239 33.69 18.62 -37.92
C ASP A 239 32.64 17.55 -38.31
N ILE A 240 31.73 17.83 -39.26
CA ILE A 240 30.66 16.89 -39.69
C ILE A 240 30.62 16.70 -41.22
N GLU A 241 31.77 16.39 -41.83
CA GLU A 241 31.81 15.91 -43.22
C GLU A 241 32.94 14.89 -43.46
N LEU A 242 32.89 13.74 -42.75
CA LEU A 242 33.88 12.66 -42.91
C LEU A 242 33.34 11.23 -42.64
N LEU A 243 32.02 11.04 -42.70
CA LEU A 243 31.38 9.74 -42.43
C LEU A 243 30.22 9.34 -43.37
N GLU A 244 30.12 9.93 -44.56
CA GLU A 244 29.30 9.39 -45.66
C GLU A 244 30.15 9.04 -46.89
N THR A 245 31.09 8.11 -46.71
CA THR A 245 31.61 7.31 -47.82
C THR A 245 32.18 6.00 -47.29
N PHE A 246 31.51 4.90 -47.64
CA PHE A 246 32.05 3.60 -48.10
C PHE A 246 31.01 2.51 -47.86
N HIS A 247 30.38 2.09 -48.96
CA HIS A 247 29.44 0.97 -49.00
C HIS A 247 30.13 -0.35 -48.64
N ILE A 248 29.34 -1.26 -48.06
CA ILE A 248 29.70 -2.67 -47.87
C ILE A 248 29.55 -3.38 -49.23
N SER A 249 30.52 -4.24 -49.56
CA SER A 249 30.43 -5.26 -50.60
C SER A 249 30.26 -6.62 -49.95
N GLU A 250 29.17 -7.32 -50.27
CA GLU A 250 29.06 -8.78 -50.15
C GLU A 250 28.42 -9.29 -51.45
N ASP A 251 28.92 -10.41 -51.96
CA ASP A 251 28.63 -10.96 -53.29
C ASP A 251 27.39 -11.89 -53.32
N ASP A 252 26.99 -12.25 -54.54
CA ASP A 252 26.11 -13.36 -54.94
C ASP A 252 24.62 -13.37 -54.50
N ALA A 253 23.71 -13.04 -55.44
CA ALA A 253 23.02 -14.08 -56.23
C ALA A 253 21.90 -13.56 -57.18
N ASP A 254 22.09 -13.85 -58.48
CA ASP A 254 21.09 -14.28 -59.48
C ASP A 254 20.01 -13.34 -60.11
N ALA A 255 19.64 -13.72 -61.34
CA ALA A 255 18.42 -13.44 -62.12
C ALA A 255 18.10 -12.03 -62.70
N ARG A 256 18.55 -11.82 -63.95
CA ARG A 256 17.80 -11.35 -65.15
C ARG A 256 16.61 -10.37 -64.98
N TYR A 257 16.68 -9.20 -65.62
CA TYR A 257 16.09 -8.94 -66.96
C TYR A 257 16.45 -7.54 -67.49
N ASP A 258 16.61 -7.40 -68.80
CA ASP A 258 16.77 -6.11 -69.48
C ASP A 258 15.45 -5.29 -69.48
N ILE A 259 15.57 -3.96 -69.60
CA ILE A 259 14.81 -3.13 -70.56
C ILE A 259 15.43 -1.71 -70.63
N GLU A 260 15.50 -1.17 -71.84
CA GLU A 260 16.06 0.14 -72.19
C GLU A 260 15.13 1.34 -71.85
N LEU A 261 15.65 2.54 -72.19
CA LEU A 261 15.02 3.88 -72.36
C LEU A 261 15.53 4.91 -71.32
N GLY A 262 16.14 6.05 -71.65
CA GLY A 262 16.49 6.65 -72.95
C GLY A 262 15.86 8.03 -73.17
N TYR A 263 16.62 9.11 -72.95
CA TYR A 263 16.56 10.47 -73.59
C TYR A 263 17.53 11.44 -72.86
N HIS A 264 18.53 12.02 -73.56
CA HIS A 264 18.63 13.44 -74.01
C HIS A 264 18.64 14.49 -72.88
N SER A 265 19.78 15.17 -72.63
CA SER A 265 20.31 16.40 -73.31
C SER A 265 19.63 17.69 -72.79
N ASP A 266 20.28 18.85 -72.63
CA ASP A 266 21.34 19.48 -73.43
C ASP A 266 22.46 20.19 -72.63
N GLN A 267 23.49 20.66 -73.36
CA GLN A 267 24.57 21.52 -72.86
C GLN A 267 24.24 23.02 -72.98
N VAL A 268 24.82 23.85 -72.11
CA VAL A 268 25.17 25.26 -72.40
C VAL A 268 26.55 25.60 -71.78
N THR A 269 27.29 26.53 -72.39
CA THR A 269 28.65 26.97 -72.00
C THR A 269 28.73 28.53 -71.99
N LYS A 270 29.82 29.28 -71.76
CA LYS A 270 31.28 29.04 -71.90
C LYS A 270 32.08 30.22 -71.29
N HIS A 271 33.36 30.03 -70.92
CA HIS A 271 34.38 31.09 -70.63
C HIS A 271 34.12 32.01 -69.40
N ASP A 272 35.05 32.67 -68.69
CA ASP A 272 36.54 32.67 -68.61
C ASP A 272 36.99 33.44 -67.31
N ALA A 273 38.26 33.59 -66.87
CA ALA A 273 39.58 33.11 -67.32
C ALA A 273 40.66 33.16 -66.19
N MET A 274 41.62 32.23 -66.26
CA MET A 274 43.09 32.42 -66.12
C MET A 274 43.72 33.24 -64.96
N ARG A 275 44.43 32.55 -64.04
CA ARG A 275 45.87 32.86 -63.77
C ARG A 275 46.68 31.74 -63.08
N THR A 276 47.62 31.18 -63.87
CA THR A 276 48.98 30.70 -63.52
C THR A 276 49.24 29.76 -62.33
N ALA A 277 49.88 28.63 -62.65
CA ALA A 277 50.38 27.62 -61.70
C ALA A 277 51.92 27.48 -61.73
N LYS A 278 52.40 26.54 -60.90
CA LYS A 278 53.54 25.60 -61.07
C LYS A 278 54.86 25.82 -60.31
N ARG A 279 55.32 24.64 -59.82
CA ARG A 279 56.71 24.16 -59.62
C ARG A 279 57.51 24.74 -58.45
N SER A 280 58.50 24.02 -57.89
CA SER A 280 58.69 22.56 -57.71
C SER A 280 59.98 22.30 -56.91
N SER A 281 59.92 21.34 -55.97
CA SER A 281 60.97 20.42 -55.50
C SER A 281 62.47 20.83 -55.45
N ARG A 282 63.16 20.31 -54.41
CA ARG A 282 64.63 20.10 -54.25
C ARG A 282 65.45 21.34 -53.85
N ARG A 283 66.53 21.22 -53.05
CA ARG A 283 67.00 20.16 -52.12
C ARG A 283 68.21 20.70 -51.32
N SER A 284 68.38 20.22 -50.09
CA SER A 284 69.67 20.00 -49.41
C SER A 284 70.38 21.14 -48.63
N GLN A 285 71.04 20.69 -47.55
CA GLN A 285 72.20 21.26 -46.84
C GLN A 285 71.98 22.46 -45.88
N LYS A 286 72.66 22.57 -44.71
CA LYS A 286 73.38 21.61 -43.81
C LYS A 286 73.81 22.36 -42.52
N LEU A 287 74.21 21.64 -41.46
CA LEU A 287 74.91 22.13 -40.22
C LEU A 287 74.08 23.00 -39.24
N LYS A 288 74.33 23.02 -37.90
CA LYS A 288 74.96 22.05 -36.96
C LYS A 288 74.72 22.52 -35.49
N GLY A 289 74.79 21.60 -34.54
CA GLY A 289 75.04 21.86 -33.10
C GLY A 289 73.82 21.76 -32.16
N LEU A 290 73.85 21.19 -30.96
CA LEU A 290 74.76 20.29 -30.23
C LEU A 290 74.21 20.20 -28.79
N LYS A 291 73.78 19.02 -28.33
CA LYS A 291 74.11 18.44 -27.00
C LYS A 291 73.45 17.06 -26.78
N ASN A 292 74.07 16.27 -25.91
CA ASN A 292 73.88 14.82 -25.76
C ASN A 292 72.90 14.45 -24.63
N SER A 293 72.28 13.25 -24.71
CA SER A 293 72.39 12.20 -23.66
C SER A 293 71.69 10.86 -24.00
N SER A 294 72.50 9.79 -24.20
CA SER A 294 72.33 8.39 -23.73
C SER A 294 71.02 7.54 -23.93
N THR A 295 71.17 6.46 -24.73
CA THR A 295 70.61 5.07 -24.56
C THR A 295 69.10 4.80 -24.81
N PRO A 296 68.66 3.52 -24.96
CA PRO A 296 68.92 2.57 -26.07
C PRO A 296 67.59 2.13 -26.78
N PRO A 297 67.61 1.33 -27.88
CA PRO A 297 66.42 1.16 -28.73
C PRO A 297 65.41 0.12 -28.23
N ARG A 298 64.12 0.51 -28.12
CA ARG A 298 62.99 -0.43 -27.93
C ARG A 298 62.22 -0.69 -29.23
N ARG A 299 62.53 -1.81 -29.89
CA ARG A 299 61.54 -2.55 -30.70
C ARG A 299 60.35 -2.88 -29.79
N GLY A 300 59.13 -2.51 -30.17
CA GLY A 300 57.93 -2.83 -29.36
C GLY A 300 56.76 -1.83 -29.35
N ARG A 301 56.66 -0.89 -30.31
CA ARG A 301 55.56 0.12 -30.33
C ARG A 301 54.47 -0.06 -31.39
N GLN A 302 54.53 -1.08 -32.27
CA GLN A 302 53.47 -1.32 -33.26
C GLN A 302 52.29 -2.14 -32.73
N HIS A 303 52.50 -3.11 -31.82
CA HIS A 303 51.39 -3.92 -31.28
C HIS A 303 50.45 -3.17 -30.31
N PHE A 304 50.92 -2.09 -29.67
CA PHE A 304 50.13 -1.40 -28.64
C PHE A 304 49.05 -0.44 -29.18
N ARG A 305 49.18 0.06 -30.43
CA ARG A 305 48.16 0.94 -31.05
C ARG A 305 46.99 0.18 -31.66
N ALA A 306 47.22 -1.04 -32.18
CA ALA A 306 46.15 -1.88 -32.74
C ALA A 306 45.10 -2.25 -31.68
N GLY A 307 45.54 -2.66 -30.48
CA GLY A 307 44.65 -3.03 -29.37
C GLY A 307 43.72 -1.88 -28.92
N GLN A 308 44.23 -0.64 -28.87
CA GLN A 308 43.42 0.53 -28.47
C GLN A 308 42.31 0.84 -29.48
N HIS A 309 42.56 0.72 -30.78
CA HIS A 309 41.53 0.89 -31.80
C HIS A 309 40.48 -0.22 -31.74
N VAL A 310 40.88 -1.48 -31.59
CA VAL A 310 39.97 -2.64 -31.46
C VAL A 310 39.06 -2.50 -30.23
N VAL A 311 39.62 -2.17 -29.06
CA VAL A 311 38.85 -1.92 -27.83
C VAL A 311 37.88 -0.74 -28.00
N SER A 312 38.29 0.35 -28.68
CA SER A 312 37.38 1.47 -28.97
C SER A 312 36.24 1.13 -29.93
N ARG A 313 36.45 0.15 -30.83
CA ARG A 313 35.45 -0.30 -31.81
C ARG A 313 34.46 -1.27 -31.16
N LEU A 314 34.96 -2.24 -30.40
CA LEU A 314 34.18 -3.13 -29.55
C LEU A 314 33.33 -2.35 -28.53
N ARG A 315 33.90 -1.36 -27.83
CA ARG A 315 33.15 -0.51 -26.90
C ARG A 315 31.99 0.22 -27.58
N ARG A 316 32.21 0.77 -28.79
CA ARG A 316 31.16 1.44 -29.57
C ARG A 316 30.09 0.47 -30.09
N LEU A 317 30.47 -0.73 -30.55
CA LEU A 317 29.54 -1.76 -31.00
C LEU A 317 28.71 -2.34 -29.84
N LEU A 318 29.32 -2.59 -28.69
CA LEU A 318 28.64 -3.04 -27.47
C LEU A 318 27.67 -1.97 -26.95
N ILE A 319 28.06 -0.70 -26.93
CA ILE A 319 27.16 0.41 -26.58
C ILE A 319 25.99 0.51 -27.58
N ARG A 320 26.24 0.32 -28.89
CA ARG A 320 25.17 0.31 -29.92
C ARG A 320 24.21 -0.86 -29.71
N ASN A 321 24.71 -2.09 -29.59
CA ASN A 321 23.86 -3.27 -29.34
C ASN A 321 23.09 -3.16 -28.01
N TRP A 322 23.69 -2.62 -26.95
CA TRP A 322 23.02 -2.38 -25.67
C TRP A 322 21.89 -1.33 -25.80
N ARG A 323 22.11 -0.28 -26.61
CA ARG A 323 21.10 0.76 -26.87
C ARG A 323 19.99 0.30 -27.82
N GLU A 324 20.27 -0.66 -28.71
CA GLU A 324 19.25 -1.24 -29.61
C GLU A 324 18.47 -2.40 -28.97
N SER A 325 19.09 -3.20 -28.10
CA SER A 325 18.49 -4.40 -27.49
C SER A 325 17.13 -4.15 -26.83
N SER A 326 16.09 -4.71 -27.43
CA SER A 326 14.72 -4.72 -26.90
C SER A 326 14.64 -5.43 -25.54
N LEU A 327 15.41 -6.49 -25.34
CA LEU A 327 15.45 -7.26 -24.09
C LEU A 327 15.99 -6.43 -22.92
N VAL A 328 17.04 -5.63 -23.13
CA VAL A 328 17.58 -4.72 -22.10
C VAL A 328 16.55 -3.64 -21.76
N LYS A 329 15.88 -3.06 -22.77
CA LYS A 329 14.80 -2.08 -22.56
C LYS A 329 13.65 -2.69 -21.76
N MET A 330 13.19 -3.88 -22.14
CA MET A 330 12.13 -4.61 -21.43
C MET A 330 12.52 -4.95 -19.99
N ALA A 331 13.75 -5.42 -19.74
CA ALA A 331 14.23 -5.69 -18.39
C ALA A 331 14.23 -4.42 -17.52
N LEU A 332 14.72 -3.30 -18.05
CA LEU A 332 14.71 -2.00 -17.35
C LEU A 332 13.28 -1.47 -17.11
N ILE A 333 12.35 -1.69 -18.04
CA ILE A 333 10.93 -1.34 -17.87
C ILE A 333 10.29 -2.21 -16.77
N LEU A 334 10.54 -3.52 -16.76
CA LEU A 334 10.02 -4.43 -15.74
C LEU A 334 10.60 -4.13 -14.35
N LEU A 335 11.90 -3.85 -14.25
CA LEU A 335 12.53 -3.35 -13.01
C LEU A 335 11.92 -2.01 -12.58
N GLY A 336 11.69 -1.08 -13.51
CA GLY A 336 11.04 0.20 -13.24
C GLY A 336 9.59 0.05 -12.75
N LEU A 337 8.81 -0.86 -13.34
CA LEU A 337 7.45 -1.18 -12.91
C LEU A 337 7.43 -1.83 -11.53
N PHE A 338 8.31 -2.80 -11.27
CA PHE A 338 8.43 -3.43 -9.96
C PHE A 338 8.84 -2.41 -8.88
N GLN A 339 9.79 -1.53 -9.19
CA GLN A 339 10.20 -0.45 -8.29
C GLN A 339 9.09 0.59 -8.09
N SER A 340 8.29 0.87 -9.11
CA SER A 340 7.13 1.76 -9.02
C SER A 340 6.01 1.18 -8.16
N LEU A 341 5.74 -0.12 -8.27
CA LEU A 341 4.79 -0.84 -7.41
C LEU A 341 5.29 -0.89 -5.95
N SER A 342 6.57 -1.18 -5.74
CA SER A 342 7.20 -1.13 -4.41
C SER A 342 7.14 0.27 -3.80
N PHE A 343 7.47 1.31 -4.58
CA PHE A 343 7.39 2.70 -4.13
C PHE A 343 5.94 3.09 -3.83
N LEU A 344 4.99 2.81 -4.72
CA LEU A 344 3.57 3.10 -4.53
C LEU A 344 3.03 2.42 -3.27
N ASN A 345 3.33 1.13 -3.05
CA ASN A 345 2.93 0.41 -1.85
C ASN A 345 3.53 1.03 -0.56
N ASN A 346 4.83 1.33 -0.56
CA ASN A 346 5.47 1.96 0.60
C ASN A 346 5.02 3.41 0.83
N PHE A 347 4.69 4.15 -0.22
CA PHE A 347 4.17 5.52 -0.15
C PHE A 347 2.73 5.54 0.35
N LEU A 348 1.86 4.67 -0.18
CA LEU A 348 0.50 4.49 0.31
C LEU A 348 0.51 4.07 1.79
N GLY A 349 1.35 3.11 2.18
CA GLY A 349 1.50 2.69 3.58
C GLY A 349 2.18 3.70 4.52
N ALA A 350 2.62 4.85 4.01
CA ALA A 350 3.22 5.95 4.77
C ALA A 350 2.32 7.19 4.82
N VAL A 351 1.58 7.48 3.74
CA VAL A 351 0.56 8.54 3.67
C VAL A 351 -0.77 8.10 4.29
N PHE A 352 -1.06 6.80 4.24
CA PHE A 352 -2.23 6.16 4.86
C PHE A 352 -1.76 5.04 5.83
N PRO A 353 -1.09 5.38 6.95
CA PRO A 353 -0.58 4.38 7.90
C PRO A 353 -1.69 3.42 8.38
N ASP A 354 -2.83 3.99 8.78
CA ASP A 354 -4.03 3.28 9.25
C ASP A 354 -4.63 2.29 8.22
N GLY A 355 -4.27 2.41 6.94
CA GLY A 355 -4.80 1.56 5.86
C GLY A 355 -4.09 0.21 5.72
N LEU A 356 -2.87 0.07 6.25
CA LEU A 356 -2.09 -1.17 6.21
C LEU A 356 -1.93 -1.83 7.58
N ASP A 357 -2.09 -1.08 8.68
CA ASP A 357 -2.18 -1.65 10.02
C ASP A 357 -3.46 -2.50 10.21
N LEU A 358 -4.44 -2.39 9.30
CA LEU A 358 -5.58 -3.32 9.17
C LEU A 358 -5.17 -4.78 8.89
N ILE A 359 -3.95 -5.02 8.37
CA ILE A 359 -3.45 -6.36 8.00
C ILE A 359 -2.37 -6.86 8.98
N SER A 360 -1.75 -5.97 9.76
CA SER A 360 -0.76 -6.36 10.78
C SER A 360 -0.65 -5.32 11.90
N GLY A 361 -1.62 -5.32 12.83
CA GLY A 361 -1.55 -4.51 14.04
C GLY A 361 -0.40 -4.92 14.97
N PRO A 362 0.10 -4.01 15.84
CA PRO A 362 1.20 -4.31 16.75
C PRO A 362 0.77 -5.27 17.86
N PHE A 363 1.55 -6.34 18.07
CA PHE A 363 1.35 -7.30 19.15
C PHE A 363 1.49 -6.61 20.52
N LYS A 364 0.37 -6.52 21.25
CA LYS A 364 0.41 -6.37 22.72
C LYS A 364 0.30 -7.75 23.34
N ASP A 365 1.18 -8.00 24.29
CA ASP A 365 1.32 -9.27 25.02
C ASP A 365 0.04 -9.57 25.82
N THR A 366 -0.57 -10.73 25.56
CA THR A 366 -1.85 -11.14 26.14
C THR A 366 -1.71 -11.83 27.50
N SER A 367 -0.48 -12.16 27.91
CA SER A 367 -0.21 -12.79 29.22
C SER A 367 -0.73 -11.95 30.40
N ARG A 368 -0.67 -10.62 30.29
CA ARG A 368 -1.04 -9.67 31.35
C ARG A 368 -2.55 -9.46 31.53
N LEU A 369 -3.37 -9.88 30.57
CA LEU A 369 -4.83 -9.62 30.60
C LEU A 369 -5.64 -10.62 31.42
N LYS A 370 -5.07 -11.77 31.82
CA LYS A 370 -5.69 -12.67 32.81
C LYS A 370 -5.51 -12.20 34.26
N GLU A 371 -4.58 -11.28 34.53
CA GLU A 371 -4.30 -10.76 35.88
C GLU A 371 -4.99 -9.42 36.16
N GLU A 372 -5.16 -8.56 35.15
CA GLU A 372 -5.95 -7.33 35.29
C GLU A 372 -7.46 -7.65 35.18
N GLY A 373 -8.06 -8.00 36.32
CA GLY A 373 -9.38 -8.62 36.46
C GLY A 373 -10.54 -8.05 35.63
N LEU A 374 -11.49 -8.94 35.30
CA LEU A 374 -12.50 -8.78 34.26
C LEU A 374 -13.44 -7.57 34.46
N GLU A 375 -13.63 -7.11 35.69
CA GLU A 375 -14.34 -5.86 36.00
C GLU A 375 -13.75 -4.65 35.24
N ARG A 376 -12.42 -4.60 35.05
CA ARG A 376 -11.75 -3.53 34.29
C ARG A 376 -11.95 -3.63 32.77
N LEU A 377 -12.42 -4.76 32.25
CA LEU A 377 -12.71 -4.91 30.82
C LEU A 377 -13.89 -4.02 30.41
N THR A 378 -14.88 -3.87 31.29
CA THR A 378 -16.20 -3.29 31.00
C THR A 378 -16.54 -2.08 31.87
N ALA A 379 -15.81 -1.85 32.98
CA ALA A 379 -15.94 -0.64 33.78
C ALA A 379 -15.64 0.63 32.95
N GLY A 380 -16.67 1.48 32.78
CA GLY A 380 -16.58 2.72 32.01
C GLY A 380 -16.71 2.56 30.50
N VAL A 381 -17.00 1.35 30.00
CA VAL A 381 -17.33 1.11 28.59
C VAL A 381 -18.82 1.37 28.38
N GLN A 382 -19.15 2.40 27.59
CA GLN A 382 -20.51 2.61 27.13
C GLN A 382 -20.81 1.65 25.97
N PRO A 383 -21.86 0.82 26.03
CA PRO A 383 -22.28 0.04 24.88
C PRO A 383 -22.75 0.95 23.74
N VAL A 384 -22.41 0.55 22.51
CA VAL A 384 -22.76 1.23 21.28
C VAL A 384 -23.15 0.19 20.23
N MET A 385 -24.14 0.52 19.40
CA MET A 385 -24.75 -0.36 18.38
C MET A 385 -23.85 -0.59 17.15
N CYS A 386 -22.54 -0.80 17.35
CA CYS A 386 -21.66 -1.27 16.30
C CYS A 386 -21.62 -2.80 16.27
N HIS A 387 -21.46 -3.31 15.06
CA HIS A 387 -21.28 -4.71 14.79
C HIS A 387 -19.83 -4.91 14.32
N SER A 388 -19.03 -5.61 15.12
CA SER A 388 -17.61 -5.86 14.94
C SER A 388 -17.37 -6.91 13.86
N HIS A 389 -17.40 -6.46 12.60
CA HIS A 389 -17.22 -7.25 11.39
C HIS A 389 -15.75 -7.65 11.15
N ASP A 390 -15.51 -8.74 10.42
CA ASP A 390 -14.18 -9.31 10.08
C ASP A 390 -13.20 -9.42 11.27
N ASP A 391 -13.72 -9.75 12.46
CA ASP A 391 -12.92 -9.75 13.69
C ASP A 391 -11.92 -10.90 13.82
N PHE A 392 -12.03 -11.95 12.99
CA PHE A 392 -11.09 -13.07 12.93
C PHE A 392 -9.63 -12.64 12.66
N PHE A 393 -9.40 -11.46 12.07
CA PHE A 393 -8.06 -10.86 11.90
C PHE A 393 -7.46 -10.36 13.23
N ARG A 394 -8.30 -10.06 14.23
CA ARG A 394 -7.86 -9.61 15.56
C ARG A 394 -7.31 -10.79 16.37
N HIS A 395 -6.31 -10.51 17.19
CA HIS A 395 -5.78 -11.48 18.15
C HIS A 395 -6.84 -11.90 19.17
N GLU A 396 -7.54 -10.91 19.73
CA GLU A 396 -8.63 -11.04 20.71
C GLU A 396 -9.92 -10.42 20.13
N PRO A 397 -10.67 -11.11 19.25
CA PRO A 397 -11.84 -10.55 18.57
C PRO A 397 -12.87 -9.97 19.55
N LEU A 398 -13.34 -10.81 20.48
CA LEU A 398 -14.34 -10.46 21.48
C LEU A 398 -13.87 -9.31 22.40
N TYR A 399 -12.71 -9.46 23.06
CA TYR A 399 -12.26 -8.47 24.05
C TYR A 399 -12.00 -7.10 23.44
N GLN A 400 -11.55 -7.02 22.18
CA GLN A 400 -11.38 -5.75 21.49
C GLN A 400 -12.73 -5.11 21.14
N ALA A 401 -13.71 -5.90 20.66
CA ALA A 401 -15.06 -5.42 20.40
C ALA A 401 -15.75 -4.89 21.66
N ILE A 402 -15.70 -5.65 22.76
CA ILE A 402 -16.24 -5.25 24.07
C ILE A 402 -15.57 -3.96 24.55
N ARG A 403 -14.23 -3.86 24.57
CA ARG A 403 -13.52 -2.63 25.00
C ARG A 403 -13.86 -1.41 24.16
N ALA A 404 -14.14 -1.58 22.87
CA ALA A 404 -14.58 -0.50 22.00
C ALA A 404 -16.03 -0.08 22.27
N GLY A 405 -16.84 -0.96 22.88
CA GLY A 405 -18.26 -0.80 23.19
C GLY A 405 -19.22 -1.52 22.23
N CYS A 406 -18.75 -2.26 21.22
CA CYS A 406 -19.64 -2.88 20.24
C CYS A 406 -20.53 -3.96 20.87
N THR A 407 -21.84 -3.77 20.78
CA THR A 407 -22.85 -4.71 21.30
C THR A 407 -23.10 -5.91 20.38
N SER A 408 -22.38 -6.02 19.25
CA SER A 408 -22.40 -7.21 18.40
C SER A 408 -21.03 -7.56 17.82
N VAL A 409 -20.77 -8.86 17.67
CA VAL A 409 -19.57 -9.47 17.07
C VAL A 409 -19.96 -10.50 16.02
N GLU A 410 -19.07 -10.75 15.06
CA GLU A 410 -19.22 -11.80 14.04
C GLU A 410 -18.27 -12.97 14.33
N ALA A 411 -18.58 -14.16 13.82
CA ALA A 411 -17.69 -15.32 13.86
C ALA A 411 -17.87 -16.14 12.58
N ASP A 412 -16.90 -16.02 11.66
CA ASP A 412 -16.80 -16.85 10.46
C ASP A 412 -16.45 -18.30 10.86
N VAL A 413 -17.43 -19.20 10.93
CA VAL A 413 -17.21 -20.58 11.43
C VAL A 413 -17.08 -21.62 10.33
N TRP A 414 -16.07 -22.47 10.48
CA TRP A 414 -15.86 -23.69 9.73
C TRP A 414 -16.00 -24.90 10.65
N HIS A 415 -16.85 -25.85 10.28
CA HIS A 415 -16.92 -27.14 10.96
C HIS A 415 -15.81 -28.06 10.45
N ALA A 416 -14.90 -28.48 11.33
CA ALA A 416 -13.85 -29.45 11.04
C ALA A 416 -13.48 -30.22 12.31
N TYR A 417 -13.04 -31.49 12.19
CA TYR A 417 -12.60 -32.30 13.34
C TYR A 417 -13.60 -32.37 14.52
N ASP A 418 -14.90 -32.32 14.22
CA ASP A 418 -16.02 -32.24 15.19
C ASP A 418 -16.09 -30.92 16.01
N GLU A 419 -15.29 -29.91 15.67
CA GLU A 419 -15.29 -28.58 16.31
C GLU A 419 -15.66 -27.45 15.32
N LEU A 420 -15.99 -26.27 15.86
CA LEU A 420 -16.17 -25.04 15.10
C LEU A 420 -14.91 -24.17 15.19
N TYR A 421 -14.20 -24.02 14.07
CA TYR A 421 -13.01 -23.16 13.93
C TYR A 421 -13.38 -21.80 13.36
N VAL A 422 -12.73 -20.73 13.85
CA VAL A 422 -13.01 -19.36 13.39
C VAL A 422 -11.95 -18.93 12.38
N ALA A 423 -12.38 -18.75 11.13
CA ALA A 423 -11.53 -18.31 10.02
C ALA A 423 -12.35 -17.81 8.82
N HIS A 424 -11.87 -16.79 8.11
CA HIS A 424 -12.53 -16.30 6.89
C HIS A 424 -12.47 -17.25 5.70
N THR A 425 -11.40 -18.04 5.62
CA THR A 425 -11.16 -19.03 4.56
C THR A 425 -10.65 -20.32 5.18
N ALA A 426 -10.87 -21.46 4.53
CA ALA A 426 -10.40 -22.76 5.00
C ALA A 426 -8.86 -22.79 5.25
N ALA A 427 -8.06 -22.06 4.46
CA ALA A 427 -6.62 -21.93 4.67
C ALA A 427 -6.23 -21.15 5.95
N GLY A 428 -7.18 -20.38 6.52
CA GLY A 428 -7.03 -19.64 7.76
C GLY A 428 -7.28 -20.46 9.03
N ILE A 429 -7.80 -21.69 8.93
CA ILE A 429 -8.11 -22.54 10.11
C ILE A 429 -6.84 -22.81 10.93
N ARG A 430 -6.93 -22.65 12.26
CA ARG A 430 -5.85 -22.94 13.22
C ARG A 430 -6.42 -23.70 14.41
N GLN A 431 -5.72 -24.74 14.86
CA GLN A 431 -6.17 -25.64 15.94
C GLN A 431 -6.48 -24.93 17.26
N ASN A 432 -5.89 -23.77 17.53
CA ASN A 432 -6.10 -22.98 18.75
C ASN A 432 -7.14 -21.84 18.61
N ARG A 433 -7.88 -21.77 17.49
CA ARG A 433 -8.87 -20.71 17.20
C ARG A 433 -10.25 -21.32 16.95
N THR A 434 -10.91 -21.76 18.02
CA THR A 434 -12.28 -22.29 17.98
C THR A 434 -13.29 -21.22 18.41
N LEU A 435 -14.56 -21.43 18.05
CA LEU A 435 -15.67 -20.57 18.48
C LEU A 435 -15.74 -20.51 20.01
N LYS A 436 -15.47 -21.65 20.67
CA LYS A 436 -15.35 -21.77 22.12
C LYS A 436 -14.24 -20.88 22.69
N SER A 437 -12.99 -21.09 22.25
CA SER A 437 -11.84 -20.42 22.85
C SER A 437 -11.78 -18.91 22.59
N LEU A 438 -12.39 -18.43 21.50
CA LEU A 438 -12.38 -17.02 21.11
C LEU A 438 -13.63 -16.23 21.53
N TYR A 439 -14.78 -16.89 21.72
CA TYR A 439 -16.06 -16.23 22.02
C TYR A 439 -16.78 -16.88 23.19
N LEU A 440 -17.18 -18.16 23.08
CA LEU A 440 -18.14 -18.73 24.04
C LEU A 440 -17.57 -18.86 25.45
N ASP A 441 -16.40 -19.49 25.63
CA ASP A 441 -15.83 -19.65 26.97
C ASP A 441 -15.53 -18.27 27.61
N PRO A 442 -14.93 -17.28 26.90
CA PRO A 442 -14.82 -15.91 27.38
C PRO A 442 -16.14 -15.20 27.73
N ILE A 443 -17.21 -15.36 26.95
CA ILE A 443 -18.52 -14.74 27.26
C ILE A 443 -19.12 -15.39 28.52
N GLN A 444 -19.04 -16.72 28.63
CA GLN A 444 -19.52 -17.44 29.80
C GLN A 444 -18.75 -17.01 31.07
N ASP A 445 -17.43 -16.84 30.99
CA ASP A 445 -16.60 -16.32 32.08
C ASP A 445 -17.01 -14.89 32.50
N ILE A 446 -17.30 -14.01 31.53
CA ILE A 446 -17.80 -12.65 31.79
C ILE A 446 -19.14 -12.68 32.51
N LEU A 447 -20.11 -13.43 31.99
CA LEU A 447 -21.46 -13.46 32.55
C LEU A 447 -21.48 -14.14 33.93
N ASN A 448 -20.72 -15.22 34.12
CA ASN A 448 -20.58 -15.88 35.42
C ASN A 448 -19.96 -14.98 36.49
N GLN A 449 -19.00 -14.11 36.12
CA GLN A 449 -18.40 -13.18 37.06
C GLN A 449 -19.35 -12.02 37.40
N GLN A 450 -20.09 -11.48 36.41
CA GLN A 450 -21.07 -10.39 36.64
C GLN A 450 -22.36 -10.84 37.34
N ASN A 451 -22.65 -12.15 37.38
CA ASN A 451 -23.82 -12.73 38.04
C ASN A 451 -23.44 -13.62 39.25
N ARG A 452 -22.22 -13.47 39.78
CA ARG A 452 -21.79 -14.23 40.97
C ARG A 452 -22.53 -13.73 42.21
N VAL A 453 -23.35 -14.60 42.81
CA VAL A 453 -23.97 -14.35 44.11
C VAL A 453 -22.87 -14.24 45.19
N PRO A 454 -22.84 -13.17 46.01
CA PRO A 454 -21.90 -13.08 47.13
C PRO A 454 -22.13 -14.16 48.19
N ASP A 455 -21.06 -14.68 48.79
CA ASP A 455 -21.09 -15.82 49.73
C ASP A 455 -21.97 -15.60 51.00
N PHE A 456 -22.44 -14.37 51.24
CA PHE A 456 -23.27 -13.97 52.40
C PHE A 456 -24.58 -13.25 52.01
N ALA A 457 -24.97 -13.24 50.72
CA ALA A 457 -26.23 -12.68 50.26
C ALA A 457 -27.24 -13.82 49.98
N GLU A 458 -28.48 -13.65 50.40
CA GLU A 458 -29.55 -14.49 49.86
C GLU A 458 -29.74 -14.17 48.36
N PRO A 459 -30.10 -15.16 47.52
CA PRO A 459 -30.43 -14.91 46.13
C PRO A 459 -31.71 -14.07 46.05
N LEU A 460 -31.58 -12.75 45.89
CA LEU A 460 -32.68 -11.96 45.35
C LEU A 460 -32.97 -12.45 43.92
N GLU A 461 -34.23 -12.38 43.50
CA GLU A 461 -34.62 -12.41 42.09
C GLU A 461 -34.13 -11.13 41.39
N SER A 462 -32.82 -11.03 41.17
CA SER A 462 -32.20 -9.95 40.40
C SER A 462 -32.24 -10.27 38.91
N GLU A 463 -32.52 -9.26 38.08
CA GLU A 463 -32.32 -9.36 36.63
C GLU A 463 -30.86 -9.78 36.33
N VAL A 464 -30.69 -10.70 35.37
CA VAL A 464 -29.36 -11.20 34.98
C VAL A 464 -28.57 -10.08 34.30
N ASN A 465 -27.40 -9.76 34.82
CA ASN A 465 -26.48 -8.79 34.26
C ASN A 465 -25.87 -9.29 32.95
N GLY A 466 -25.88 -8.43 31.93
CA GLY A 466 -25.22 -8.61 30.65
C GLY A 466 -23.72 -8.43 30.67
N VAL A 467 -23.16 -8.15 29.50
CA VAL A 467 -21.70 -7.96 29.34
C VAL A 467 -21.26 -6.56 29.77
N PHE A 468 -22.10 -5.54 29.62
CA PHE A 468 -21.71 -4.14 29.81
C PHE A 468 -22.15 -3.62 31.18
N LEU A 469 -21.22 -3.37 32.10
CA LEU A 469 -21.52 -2.81 33.43
C LEU A 469 -22.21 -1.43 33.38
N ALA A 470 -22.04 -0.67 32.30
CA ALA A 470 -22.70 0.63 32.10
C ALA A 470 -24.19 0.51 31.70
N ASP A 471 -24.60 -0.61 31.11
CA ASP A 471 -26.00 -0.97 30.84
C ASP A 471 -26.14 -2.51 30.90
N PRO A 472 -26.43 -3.06 32.10
CA PRO A 472 -26.53 -4.51 32.27
C PRO A 472 -27.66 -5.17 31.49
N ARG A 473 -28.62 -4.41 30.92
CA ARG A 473 -29.70 -4.97 30.10
C ARG A 473 -29.33 -5.09 28.63
N GLN A 474 -28.22 -4.49 28.21
CA GLN A 474 -27.74 -4.56 26.83
C GLN A 474 -27.19 -5.96 26.52
N SER A 475 -27.98 -6.74 25.77
CA SER A 475 -27.55 -8.05 25.24
C SER A 475 -26.35 -7.91 24.30
N LEU A 476 -25.36 -8.79 24.44
CA LEU A 476 -24.32 -8.99 23.44
C LEU A 476 -24.87 -9.89 22.32
N VAL A 477 -24.71 -9.50 21.05
CA VAL A 477 -25.18 -10.28 19.91
C VAL A 477 -24.01 -10.97 19.20
N LEU A 478 -23.93 -12.30 19.30
CA LEU A 478 -22.96 -13.13 18.58
C LEU A 478 -23.57 -13.63 17.27
N LEU A 479 -23.10 -13.10 16.16
CA LEU A 479 -23.47 -13.54 14.81
C LEU A 479 -22.51 -14.66 14.36
N VAL A 480 -23.04 -15.82 14.03
CA VAL A 480 -22.29 -17.01 13.64
C VAL A 480 -22.56 -17.29 12.15
N GLU A 481 -21.54 -17.07 11.33
CA GLU A 481 -21.61 -17.08 9.87
C GLU A 481 -21.11 -18.44 9.33
N PHE A 482 -22.03 -19.27 8.83
CA PHE A 482 -21.74 -20.67 8.52
C PHE A 482 -21.05 -20.79 7.15
N LYS A 483 -19.77 -21.22 7.13
CA LYS A 483 -18.98 -21.35 5.88
C LYS A 483 -19.03 -22.74 5.22
N ASN A 484 -19.29 -23.81 5.97
CA ASN A 484 -19.46 -25.18 5.44
C ASN A 484 -20.41 -26.04 6.29
N ASP A 485 -20.75 -27.21 5.75
CA ASP A 485 -21.47 -28.32 6.41
C ASP A 485 -22.64 -27.85 7.32
N PRO A 486 -23.63 -27.12 6.78
CA PRO A 486 -24.56 -26.31 7.59
C PRO A 486 -25.36 -27.09 8.63
N GLU A 487 -25.70 -28.35 8.37
CA GLU A 487 -26.39 -29.22 9.35
C GLU A 487 -25.46 -29.59 10.52
N LYS A 488 -24.21 -29.98 10.25
CA LYS A 488 -23.23 -30.30 11.30
C LYS A 488 -22.87 -29.06 12.10
N THR A 489 -22.65 -27.94 11.41
CA THR A 489 -22.40 -26.63 12.03
C THR A 489 -23.54 -26.22 12.95
N TRP A 490 -24.81 -26.46 12.55
CA TRP A 490 -25.97 -26.21 13.40
C TRP A 490 -25.99 -27.09 14.65
N HIS A 491 -25.85 -28.41 14.50
CA HIS A 491 -25.88 -29.34 15.63
C HIS A 491 -24.73 -29.08 16.61
N ARG A 492 -23.52 -28.79 16.09
CA ARG A 492 -22.36 -28.46 16.92
C ARG A 492 -22.52 -27.11 17.62
N LEU A 493 -23.00 -26.07 16.94
CA LEU A 493 -23.31 -24.78 17.57
C LEU A 493 -24.36 -24.95 18.68
N ALA A 494 -25.43 -25.71 18.41
CA ALA A 494 -26.46 -25.99 19.40
C ALA A 494 -25.90 -26.73 20.63
N ALA A 495 -24.95 -27.65 20.47
CA ALA A 495 -24.25 -28.27 21.60
C ALA A 495 -23.33 -27.29 22.34
N ASP A 496 -22.53 -26.51 21.62
CA ASP A 496 -21.55 -25.58 22.21
C ASP A 496 -22.20 -24.43 23.01
N ILE A 497 -23.45 -24.04 22.69
CA ILE A 497 -24.21 -23.03 23.47
C ILE A 497 -25.06 -23.60 24.61
N ALA A 498 -25.03 -24.91 24.87
CA ALA A 498 -25.80 -25.52 25.96
C ALA A 498 -25.53 -24.93 27.37
N PRO A 499 -24.28 -24.57 27.76
CA PRO A 499 -24.02 -23.95 29.07
C PRO A 499 -24.76 -22.63 29.30
N PHE A 500 -25.02 -21.86 28.24
CA PHE A 500 -25.80 -20.62 28.32
C PHE A 500 -27.31 -20.89 28.51
N ARG A 501 -27.83 -22.02 28.01
CA ARG A 501 -29.21 -22.45 28.31
C ARG A 501 -29.35 -22.80 29.78
N GLU A 502 -28.43 -23.61 30.30
CA GLU A 502 -28.39 -24.04 31.70
C GLU A 502 -28.26 -22.84 32.65
N SER A 503 -27.55 -21.79 32.22
CA SER A 503 -27.39 -20.53 32.96
C SER A 503 -28.51 -19.51 32.75
N ASN A 504 -29.52 -19.79 31.89
CA ASN A 504 -30.55 -18.83 31.45
C ASN A 504 -29.99 -17.52 30.85
N TYR A 505 -28.85 -17.59 30.16
CA TYR A 505 -28.16 -16.43 29.56
C TYR A 505 -28.57 -16.13 28.11
N LEU A 506 -29.30 -17.02 27.44
CA LEU A 506 -29.71 -16.79 26.05
C LEU A 506 -30.98 -15.94 25.95
N THR A 507 -31.04 -15.05 24.95
CA THR A 507 -32.30 -14.56 24.37
C THR A 507 -32.98 -15.72 23.66
N TYR A 508 -34.27 -15.95 23.91
CA TYR A 508 -35.03 -17.06 23.32
C TYR A 508 -36.48 -16.71 23.01
N PHE A 509 -37.06 -17.39 22.03
CA PHE A 509 -38.50 -17.39 21.76
C PHE A 509 -39.17 -18.53 22.55
N ASN A 510 -40.21 -18.22 23.31
CA ASN A 510 -40.89 -19.15 24.22
C ASN A 510 -42.22 -19.73 23.68
N GLY A 511 -42.45 -19.65 22.37
CA GLY A 511 -43.70 -20.05 21.73
C GLY A 511 -44.71 -18.91 21.54
N ASN A 512 -44.58 -17.82 22.31
CA ASN A 512 -45.47 -16.66 22.22
C ASN A 512 -44.69 -15.35 21.98
N ALA A 513 -43.60 -15.14 22.72
CA ALA A 513 -42.79 -13.93 22.67
C ALA A 513 -41.29 -14.24 22.70
N VAL A 514 -40.48 -13.25 22.32
CA VAL A 514 -39.03 -13.27 22.56
C VAL A 514 -38.74 -12.74 23.96
N VAL A 515 -38.11 -13.55 24.78
CA VAL A 515 -37.60 -13.22 26.11
C VAL A 515 -36.13 -12.79 25.94
N PRO A 516 -35.77 -11.55 26.30
CA PRO A 516 -34.39 -11.08 26.20
C PRO A 516 -33.49 -11.74 27.25
N GLY A 517 -32.28 -12.10 26.85
CA GLY A 517 -31.20 -12.54 27.73
C GLY A 517 -29.89 -11.81 27.43
N PRO A 518 -28.88 -11.93 28.29
CA PRO A 518 -27.61 -11.22 28.14
C PRO A 518 -26.81 -11.59 26.87
N LEU A 519 -27.08 -12.74 26.25
CA LEU A 519 -26.47 -13.19 24.99
C LEU A 519 -27.54 -13.52 23.95
N THR A 520 -27.46 -12.93 22.75
CA THR A 520 -28.30 -13.28 21.60
C THR A 520 -27.47 -13.98 20.54
N ILE A 521 -27.86 -15.20 20.13
CA ILE A 521 -27.19 -15.94 19.05
C ILE A 521 -27.96 -15.71 17.74
N VAL A 522 -27.22 -15.35 16.68
CA VAL A 522 -27.78 -15.15 15.34
C VAL A 522 -27.00 -16.00 14.34
N ALA A 523 -27.66 -16.90 13.61
CA ALA A 523 -27.05 -17.69 12.55
C ALA A 523 -27.20 -16.99 11.19
N SER A 524 -26.14 -17.08 10.38
CA SER A 524 -26.01 -16.40 9.08
C SER A 524 -25.27 -17.28 8.05
N GLY A 525 -25.14 -16.81 6.82
CA GLY A 525 -24.39 -17.47 5.76
C GLY A 525 -25.17 -18.65 5.17
N SER A 526 -24.59 -19.86 5.23
CA SER A 526 -25.26 -21.08 4.78
C SER A 526 -26.24 -21.70 5.81
N ALA A 527 -26.53 -20.99 6.91
CA ALA A 527 -27.37 -21.51 7.99
C ALA A 527 -28.79 -21.92 7.52
N PRO A 528 -29.28 -23.12 7.94
CA PRO A 528 -30.56 -23.67 7.48
C PRO A 528 -31.76 -23.00 8.18
N PHE A 529 -32.46 -22.09 7.50
CA PHE A 529 -33.59 -21.36 8.06
C PHE A 529 -34.74 -22.28 8.56
N ASN A 530 -34.95 -23.43 7.93
CA ASN A 530 -35.90 -24.44 8.37
C ASN A 530 -35.57 -25.01 9.77
N TYR A 531 -34.30 -25.01 10.18
CA TYR A 531 -33.91 -25.43 11.53
C TYR A 531 -34.20 -24.34 12.56
N VAL A 532 -34.04 -23.06 12.19
CA VAL A 532 -34.49 -21.91 13.00
C VAL A 532 -35.97 -22.06 13.33
N VAL A 533 -36.83 -22.24 12.32
CA VAL A 533 -38.29 -22.33 12.54
C VAL A 533 -38.81 -23.73 12.90
N SER A 534 -37.93 -24.71 13.14
CA SER A 534 -38.30 -26.13 13.36
C SER A 534 -39.16 -26.38 14.61
N SER A 535 -38.97 -25.57 15.65
CA SER A 535 -39.66 -25.64 16.92
C SER A 535 -40.61 -24.46 17.08
N THR A 536 -41.88 -24.74 17.40
CA THR A 536 -42.90 -23.71 17.68
C THR A 536 -42.95 -23.31 19.15
N THR A 537 -42.27 -24.01 20.07
CA THR A 537 -42.38 -23.82 21.52
C THR A 537 -41.14 -23.21 22.17
N TYR A 538 -39.94 -23.50 21.65
CA TYR A 538 -38.68 -22.96 22.18
C TYR A 538 -37.62 -22.84 21.08
N ARG A 539 -36.97 -21.67 20.97
CA ARG A 539 -35.86 -21.39 20.03
C ARG A 539 -34.91 -20.35 20.62
N ASP A 540 -33.60 -20.54 20.52
CA ASP A 540 -32.58 -19.59 21.03
C ASP A 540 -31.47 -19.23 20.03
N ILE A 541 -31.64 -19.66 18.78
CA ILE A 541 -30.82 -19.23 17.64
C ILE A 541 -31.76 -18.48 16.69
N PHE A 542 -31.50 -17.19 16.48
CA PHE A 542 -32.21 -16.35 15.51
C PHE A 542 -31.51 -16.36 14.16
N TYR A 543 -32.13 -15.79 13.13
CA TYR A 543 -31.57 -15.70 11.78
C TYR A 543 -31.15 -14.27 11.38
N ASP A 544 -30.12 -14.16 10.55
CA ASP A 544 -29.80 -12.94 9.80
C ASP A 544 -30.52 -12.98 8.44
N SER A 545 -31.60 -12.21 8.31
CA SER A 545 -32.45 -12.23 7.12
C SER A 545 -31.88 -11.39 5.97
N PRO A 546 -32.10 -11.78 4.70
CA PRO A 546 -31.63 -11.01 3.55
C PRO A 546 -32.41 -9.70 3.39
N LEU A 547 -31.79 -8.56 3.68
CA LEU A 547 -32.41 -7.23 3.63
C LEU A 547 -32.87 -6.84 2.21
N ASP A 548 -32.20 -7.34 1.17
CA ASP A 548 -32.48 -7.03 -0.23
C ASP A 548 -33.94 -7.32 -0.61
N ILE A 549 -34.48 -8.49 -0.20
CA ILE A 549 -35.85 -8.89 -0.54
C ILE A 549 -36.91 -8.12 0.26
N LEU A 550 -36.56 -7.62 1.45
CA LEU A 550 -37.51 -6.91 2.33
C LEU A 550 -37.94 -5.54 1.77
N SER A 551 -37.16 -4.97 0.85
CA SER A 551 -37.48 -3.71 0.17
C SER A 551 -38.64 -3.79 -0.83
N SER A 552 -39.08 -4.99 -1.20
CA SER A 552 -39.98 -5.24 -2.33
C SER A 552 -41.47 -4.99 -2.04
N LEU A 553 -41.84 -4.84 -0.76
CA LEU A 553 -43.22 -4.76 -0.33
C LEU A 553 -43.61 -3.36 0.13
N SER A 554 -44.69 -2.84 -0.47
CA SER A 554 -45.29 -1.57 -0.07
C SER A 554 -45.88 -1.68 1.35
N PRO A 555 -45.87 -0.59 2.16
CA PRO A 555 -46.47 -0.63 3.50
C PRO A 555 -47.95 -1.00 3.41
N ARG A 556 -48.37 -2.08 4.08
CA ARG A 556 -49.79 -2.36 4.28
C ARG A 556 -50.36 -1.28 5.22
N PRO A 557 -51.49 -0.63 4.86
CA PRO A 557 -52.28 0.09 5.84
C PRO A 557 -52.78 -0.89 6.92
N LEU A 558 -52.84 -0.43 8.17
CA LEU A 558 -53.52 -1.15 9.24
C LEU A 558 -55.04 -1.10 8.99
N SER A 559 -55.57 -2.07 8.24
CA SER A 559 -57.00 -2.29 8.09
C SER A 559 -57.38 -3.72 8.45
N SER A 560 -58.34 -3.82 9.37
CA SER A 560 -58.95 -5.01 9.96
C SER A 560 -59.31 -6.15 9.02
N ASN A 561 -59.22 -7.38 9.56
CA ASN A 561 -60.01 -8.56 9.23
C ASN A 561 -59.91 -9.14 7.81
N SER A 562 -59.02 -10.13 7.64
CA SER A 562 -59.36 -11.35 6.88
C SER A 562 -58.61 -12.55 7.45
N SER A 563 -59.32 -13.36 8.24
CA SER A 563 -58.83 -14.65 8.74
C SER A 563 -58.88 -15.69 7.62
N THR A 564 -57.72 -15.96 7.02
CA THR A 564 -57.52 -17.10 6.11
C THR A 564 -56.27 -17.85 6.56
N TYR A 565 -56.48 -18.84 7.42
CA TYR A 565 -55.46 -19.82 7.76
C TYR A 565 -55.24 -20.72 6.54
N THR A 566 -54.11 -20.57 5.86
CA THR A 566 -53.58 -21.62 4.99
C THR A 566 -52.74 -22.56 5.84
N GLU A 567 -53.16 -23.82 5.92
CA GLU A 567 -52.49 -24.88 6.69
C GLU A 567 -51.05 -25.12 6.20
N ALA A 568 -50.19 -25.57 7.12
CA ALA A 568 -48.83 -25.96 6.78
C ALA A 568 -48.82 -27.26 5.94
N PRO A 569 -47.95 -27.41 4.92
CA PRO A 569 -47.86 -28.64 4.14
C PRO A 569 -47.44 -29.82 5.02
N SER A 570 -48.14 -30.95 4.87
CA SER A 570 -47.82 -32.20 5.55
C SER A 570 -46.48 -32.78 5.07
N ARG A 571 -45.72 -33.36 6.01
CA ARG A 571 -44.47 -34.11 5.75
C ARG A 571 -44.64 -35.19 4.66
N THR A 572 -43.98 -35.00 3.52
CA THR A 572 -43.26 -36.03 2.76
C THR A 572 -42.24 -35.32 1.87
N ASP A 573 -41.03 -35.88 1.76
CA ASP A 573 -39.93 -35.50 0.87
C ASP A 573 -39.34 -34.08 1.01
N VAL A 574 -38.11 -34.01 1.52
CA VAL A 574 -37.34 -32.76 1.65
C VAL A 574 -36.72 -32.41 0.30
N ASP A 575 -37.53 -31.84 -0.57
CA ASP A 575 -37.07 -31.42 -1.89
C ASP A 575 -36.25 -30.12 -1.82
N HIS A 576 -35.20 -30.05 -2.62
CA HIS A 576 -34.15 -29.02 -2.55
C HIS A 576 -34.68 -27.59 -2.86
N ASP A 577 -35.89 -27.51 -3.42
CA ASP A 577 -36.59 -26.27 -3.75
C ASP A 577 -37.21 -25.57 -2.51
N SER A 578 -37.42 -26.30 -1.41
CA SER A 578 -37.99 -25.75 -0.17
C SER A 578 -37.13 -24.63 0.44
N LEU A 579 -35.81 -24.79 0.40
CA LEU A 579 -34.83 -23.77 0.81
C LEU A 579 -34.86 -22.53 -0.11
N SER A 580 -35.12 -22.75 -1.41
CA SER A 580 -35.24 -21.70 -2.42
C SER A 580 -36.49 -20.82 -2.22
N PHE A 581 -37.56 -21.40 -1.64
CA PHE A 581 -38.82 -20.73 -1.38
C PHE A 581 -38.72 -19.76 -0.19
N TYR A 582 -38.22 -20.21 0.97
CA TYR A 582 -38.04 -19.36 2.14
C TYR A 582 -37.09 -18.18 1.87
N SER A 583 -35.97 -18.44 1.18
CA SER A 583 -34.97 -17.43 0.80
C SER A 583 -35.54 -16.28 -0.07
N ARG A 584 -36.71 -16.45 -0.68
CA ARG A 584 -37.35 -15.48 -1.58
C ARG A 584 -38.65 -14.88 -1.04
N ASN A 585 -39.12 -15.29 0.14
CA ASN A 585 -40.38 -14.79 0.72
C ASN A 585 -40.12 -13.81 1.89
N PRO A 586 -40.34 -12.49 1.73
CA PRO A 586 -40.15 -11.51 2.80
C PRO A 586 -41.08 -11.70 4.01
N GLU A 587 -42.20 -12.42 3.87
CA GLU A 587 -43.14 -12.69 4.96
C GLU A 587 -42.68 -13.84 5.88
N ALA A 588 -41.62 -14.59 5.50
CA ALA A 588 -41.08 -15.65 6.35
C ALA A 588 -40.33 -15.11 7.59
N TYR A 589 -39.90 -13.84 7.55
CA TYR A 589 -39.01 -13.25 8.54
C TYR A 589 -39.76 -12.30 9.49
N SER A 590 -39.58 -12.50 10.80
CA SER A 590 -40.27 -11.80 11.88
C SER A 590 -39.36 -11.70 13.11
N PRO A 591 -39.68 -10.88 14.13
CA PRO A 591 -38.86 -10.79 15.34
C PRO A 591 -38.78 -12.11 16.13
N SER A 592 -39.72 -13.03 15.88
CA SER A 592 -39.77 -14.34 16.54
C SER A 592 -38.78 -15.37 15.99
N ASN A 593 -38.17 -15.11 14.83
CA ASN A 593 -37.25 -16.03 14.15
C ASN A 593 -36.00 -15.35 13.57
N SER A 594 -36.04 -14.04 13.32
CA SER A 594 -34.92 -13.25 12.82
C SER A 594 -34.61 -12.09 13.75
N TYR A 595 -33.33 -11.81 13.94
CA TYR A 595 -32.86 -10.65 14.71
C TYR A 595 -32.39 -9.52 13.78
N PHE A 596 -31.55 -9.88 12.81
CA PHE A 596 -31.02 -8.95 11.82
C PHE A 596 -31.73 -9.04 10.47
N ALA A 597 -31.63 -7.95 9.72
CA ALA A 597 -31.80 -7.89 8.29
C ALA A 597 -30.55 -7.24 7.67
N SER A 598 -29.80 -8.00 6.89
CA SER A 598 -28.49 -7.60 6.38
C SER A 598 -28.38 -7.62 4.86
N ALA A 599 -27.62 -6.67 4.30
CA ALA A 599 -27.19 -6.70 2.90
C ALA A 599 -25.75 -6.20 2.75
N SER A 600 -25.10 -6.62 1.67
CA SER A 600 -23.81 -6.06 1.24
C SER A 600 -24.05 -4.68 0.63
N PHE A 601 -23.49 -3.64 1.25
CA PHE A 601 -23.63 -2.26 0.77
C PHE A 601 -23.22 -2.12 -0.70
N ILE A 602 -22.08 -2.68 -1.10
CA ILE A 602 -21.58 -2.57 -2.48
C ILE A 602 -22.36 -3.42 -3.48
N LYS A 603 -22.84 -4.62 -3.12
CA LYS A 603 -23.64 -5.43 -4.06
C LYS A 603 -25.07 -4.88 -4.22
N SER A 604 -25.62 -4.30 -3.16
CA SER A 604 -27.02 -3.86 -3.08
C SER A 604 -27.23 -2.39 -3.49
N ILE A 605 -26.41 -1.48 -2.96
CA ILE A 605 -26.52 -0.03 -3.18
C ILE A 605 -25.55 0.44 -4.28
N GLY A 606 -24.44 -0.27 -4.51
CA GLY A 606 -23.41 0.08 -5.49
C GLY A 606 -22.39 1.11 -4.98
N TYR A 607 -21.26 1.22 -5.69
CA TYR A 607 -20.18 2.13 -5.30
C TYR A 607 -20.53 3.61 -5.58
N PRO A 608 -20.35 4.53 -4.61
CA PRO A 608 -20.65 5.96 -4.79
C PRO A 608 -19.52 6.71 -5.52
N TRP A 609 -19.47 6.57 -6.85
CA TRP A 609 -18.42 7.11 -7.72
C TRP A 609 -18.17 8.63 -7.61
N HIS A 610 -19.18 9.42 -7.21
CA HIS A 610 -19.08 10.87 -7.05
C HIS A 610 -18.80 11.32 -5.61
N SER A 611 -18.15 10.49 -4.80
CA SER A 611 -17.88 10.74 -3.37
C SER A 611 -19.13 11.05 -2.52
N SER A 612 -20.30 10.71 -3.05
CA SER A 612 -21.62 10.96 -2.49
C SER A 612 -22.60 9.92 -3.04
N LEU A 613 -23.69 9.68 -2.31
CA LEU A 613 -24.74 8.74 -2.72
C LEU A 613 -25.78 9.48 -3.56
N SER A 614 -26.19 8.88 -4.68
CA SER A 614 -27.26 9.43 -5.51
C SER A 614 -28.61 9.33 -4.80
N GLN A 615 -29.60 10.12 -5.24
CA GLN A 615 -30.95 10.05 -4.68
C GLN A 615 -31.57 8.65 -4.82
N VAL A 616 -31.30 7.96 -5.94
CA VAL A 616 -31.72 6.57 -6.16
C VAL A 616 -31.11 5.61 -5.14
N GLN A 617 -29.84 5.80 -4.78
CA GLN A 617 -29.17 5.00 -3.74
C GLN A 617 -29.75 5.28 -2.35
N LEU A 618 -30.00 6.55 -2.01
CA LEU A 618 -30.65 6.93 -0.76
C LEU A 618 -32.07 6.34 -0.65
N ASP A 619 -32.86 6.40 -1.73
CA ASP A 619 -34.21 5.84 -1.74
C ASP A 619 -34.23 4.31 -1.81
N HIS A 620 -33.14 3.66 -2.23
CA HIS A 620 -32.95 2.22 -2.05
C HIS A 620 -32.71 1.87 -0.57
N ILE A 621 -31.74 2.54 0.08
CA ILE A 621 -31.47 2.39 1.52
C ILE A 621 -32.76 2.60 2.34
N ARG A 622 -33.50 3.68 2.09
CA ARG A 622 -34.77 3.98 2.78
C ARG A 622 -35.87 2.95 2.56
N ARG A 623 -35.90 2.26 1.42
CA ARG A 623 -36.88 1.19 1.17
C ARG A 623 -36.51 -0.08 1.94
N GLN A 624 -35.23 -0.44 1.94
CA GLN A 624 -34.70 -1.55 2.72
C GLN A 624 -34.92 -1.35 4.23
N ILE A 625 -34.49 -0.21 4.78
CA ILE A 625 -34.66 0.12 6.20
C ILE A 625 -36.14 0.03 6.61
N ARG A 626 -37.05 0.70 5.87
CA ARG A 626 -38.49 0.61 6.15
C ARG A 626 -39.06 -0.80 6.01
N GLY A 627 -38.58 -1.59 5.04
CA GLY A 627 -38.99 -2.98 4.83
C GLY A 627 -38.65 -3.88 6.01
N ALA A 628 -37.46 -3.73 6.60
CA ALA A 628 -37.03 -4.42 7.81
C ALA A 628 -37.74 -3.90 9.07
N HIS A 629 -37.80 -2.57 9.26
CA HIS A 629 -38.47 -1.95 10.42
C HIS A 629 -39.96 -2.25 10.49
N SER A 630 -40.66 -2.34 9.34
CA SER A 630 -42.07 -2.78 9.30
C SER A 630 -42.29 -4.22 9.77
N ARG A 631 -41.21 -5.01 9.89
CA ARG A 631 -41.18 -6.38 10.44
C ARG A 631 -40.49 -6.44 11.81
N GLY A 632 -40.12 -5.30 12.41
CA GLY A 632 -39.39 -5.25 13.69
C GLY A 632 -37.98 -5.84 13.65
N LEU A 633 -37.37 -5.94 12.46
CA LEU A 633 -36.02 -6.49 12.26
C LEU A 633 -34.97 -5.38 12.28
N LYS A 634 -33.80 -5.66 12.87
CA LYS A 634 -32.71 -4.69 13.00
C LYS A 634 -31.83 -4.68 11.75
N VAL A 635 -31.63 -3.51 11.17
CA VAL A 635 -30.87 -3.35 9.91
C VAL A 635 -29.37 -3.27 10.17
N ARG A 636 -28.56 -3.98 9.38
CA ARG A 636 -27.12 -3.70 9.21
C ARG A 636 -26.68 -3.76 7.74
N TYR A 637 -25.56 -3.11 7.41
CA TYR A 637 -24.95 -3.16 6.08
C TYR A 637 -23.48 -3.55 6.17
N TRP A 638 -23.09 -4.68 5.59
CA TRP A 638 -21.71 -5.14 5.54
C TRP A 638 -21.02 -4.77 4.21
N GLY A 639 -19.70 -4.89 4.13
CA GLY A 639 -18.94 -4.57 2.92
C GLY A 639 -18.99 -3.08 2.54
N ILE A 640 -19.04 -2.19 3.54
CA ILE A 640 -18.91 -0.74 3.35
C ILE A 640 -17.45 -0.42 2.97
N PRO A 641 -17.16 0.43 1.96
CA PRO A 641 -15.79 0.77 1.58
C PRO A 641 -14.95 1.30 2.76
N PRO A 642 -13.85 0.63 3.15
CA PRO A 642 -13.01 1.06 4.27
C PRO A 642 -12.15 2.30 3.91
N TRP A 643 -11.90 2.52 2.61
CA TRP A 643 -11.12 3.63 2.08
C TRP A 643 -11.80 4.23 0.82
N PRO A 644 -11.71 5.55 0.58
CA PRO A 644 -11.08 6.58 1.42
C PRO A 644 -11.87 6.88 2.70
N ILE A 645 -11.16 7.20 3.80
CA ILE A 645 -11.74 7.43 5.13
C ILE A 645 -12.85 8.51 5.09
N GLY A 646 -12.68 9.55 4.27
CA GLY A 646 -13.70 10.59 4.08
C GLY A 646 -15.02 10.05 3.50
N LEU A 647 -14.93 9.08 2.57
CA LEU A 647 -16.09 8.39 1.99
C LEU A 647 -16.69 7.39 2.99
N ARG A 648 -15.87 6.58 3.66
CA ARG A 648 -16.32 5.66 4.73
C ARG A 648 -17.13 6.41 5.79
N ASN A 649 -16.55 7.48 6.34
CA ASN A 649 -17.19 8.33 7.34
C ASN A 649 -18.45 9.02 6.78
N TYR A 650 -18.50 9.36 5.48
CA TYR A 650 -19.72 9.87 4.84
C TYR A 650 -20.82 8.79 4.76
N ILE A 651 -20.49 7.56 4.35
CA ILE A 651 -21.46 6.46 4.27
C ILE A 651 -22.00 6.14 5.67
N TRP A 652 -21.14 6.07 6.68
CA TRP A 652 -21.56 5.92 8.09
C TRP A 652 -22.54 7.03 8.51
N ARG A 653 -22.25 8.32 8.21
CA ARG A 653 -23.18 9.45 8.48
C ARG A 653 -24.52 9.31 7.78
N VAL A 654 -24.53 8.81 6.55
CA VAL A 654 -25.80 8.58 5.84
C VAL A 654 -26.56 7.42 6.48
N LEU A 655 -25.95 6.24 6.64
CA LEU A 655 -26.62 5.06 7.18
C LEU A 655 -27.25 5.31 8.55
N VAL A 656 -26.52 5.96 9.46
CA VAL A 656 -27.04 6.33 10.78
C VAL A 656 -28.16 7.37 10.69
N ARG A 657 -28.05 8.36 9.79
CA ARG A 657 -29.12 9.36 9.57
C ARG A 657 -30.38 8.76 8.93
N GLU A 658 -30.25 7.78 8.04
CA GLU A 658 -31.40 7.10 7.42
C GLU A 658 -32.01 6.01 8.32
N GLY A 659 -31.40 5.70 9.47
CA GLY A 659 -31.96 4.80 10.49
C GLY A 659 -31.51 3.34 10.41
N VAL A 660 -30.25 3.06 10.04
CA VAL A 660 -29.66 1.72 10.30
C VAL A 660 -29.67 1.44 11.80
N ASP A 661 -29.90 0.20 12.25
CA ASP A 661 -29.87 -0.15 13.67
C ASP A 661 -28.46 -0.48 14.17
N TYR A 662 -27.67 -1.16 13.33
CA TYR A 662 -26.30 -1.56 13.63
C TYR A 662 -25.33 -1.10 12.54
N LEU A 663 -24.26 -0.44 12.95
CA LEU A 663 -23.18 -0.05 12.04
C LEU A 663 -22.12 -1.17 12.00
N SER A 664 -22.10 -1.96 10.92
CA SER A 664 -21.04 -2.95 10.69
C SER A 664 -19.72 -2.26 10.35
N VAL A 665 -18.68 -2.56 11.13
CA VAL A 665 -17.38 -1.88 11.05
C VAL A 665 -16.21 -2.82 11.33
N ASP A 666 -15.18 -2.73 10.48
CA ASP A 666 -13.91 -3.43 10.71
C ASP A 666 -13.06 -2.63 11.71
N ASN A 667 -13.01 -1.30 11.55
CA ASN A 667 -12.33 -0.37 12.46
C ASN A 667 -13.29 0.13 13.56
N ILE A 668 -13.49 -0.73 14.56
CA ILE A 668 -14.31 -0.48 15.75
C ILE A 668 -13.93 0.83 16.45
N ASP A 669 -12.64 1.05 16.70
CA ASP A 669 -12.09 2.22 17.39
C ASP A 669 -12.51 3.56 16.73
N ALA A 670 -12.49 3.63 15.40
CA ALA A 670 -12.88 4.83 14.67
C ALA A 670 -14.40 5.05 14.62
N ALA A 671 -15.18 3.99 14.73
CA ALA A 671 -16.63 4.04 14.77
C ALA A 671 -17.12 4.55 16.14
N THR A 672 -16.63 3.93 17.23
CA THR A 672 -17.08 4.20 18.60
C THR A 672 -16.53 5.50 19.18
N LYS A 673 -15.40 6.01 18.68
CA LYS A 673 -14.88 7.36 19.04
C LYS A 673 -15.64 8.52 18.39
N GLU A 674 -16.71 8.25 17.63
CA GLU A 674 -17.70 9.22 17.10
C GLU A 674 -17.21 10.39 16.22
N ASN A 675 -15.89 10.51 15.99
CA ASN A 675 -15.29 11.69 15.37
C ASN A 675 -15.36 11.67 13.81
N TRP A 676 -16.45 11.12 13.27
CA TRP A 676 -16.72 11.00 11.83
C TRP A 676 -17.62 12.12 11.28
N GLY A 677 -17.95 13.13 12.08
CA GLY A 677 -18.64 14.36 11.67
C GLY A 677 -17.76 15.37 10.91
N PRO A 678 -18.31 16.24 10.05
CA PRO A 678 -17.62 17.47 9.66
C PRO A 678 -17.35 18.31 10.93
N ARG A 679 -16.15 18.90 11.04
CA ARG A 679 -15.70 19.57 12.27
C ARG A 679 -16.70 20.65 12.73
N LYS A 680 -17.12 20.55 13.99
CA LYS A 680 -18.22 21.27 14.68
C LYS A 680 -19.63 20.73 14.37
N GLY A 681 -20.16 19.86 15.25
CA GLY A 681 -21.61 19.62 15.34
C GLY A 681 -22.09 18.18 15.56
N GLY A 682 -21.73 17.54 16.67
CA GLY A 682 -22.69 16.86 17.56
C GLY A 682 -23.61 15.70 17.11
N TRP A 683 -23.50 15.12 15.91
CA TRP A 683 -24.40 14.01 15.51
C TRP A 683 -24.05 12.65 16.13
N GLY A 684 -22.77 12.32 16.35
CA GLY A 684 -22.37 11.02 16.94
C GLY A 684 -22.90 10.82 18.36
N LYS A 685 -22.77 11.85 19.21
CA LYS A 685 -23.07 11.81 20.66
C LYS A 685 -24.54 11.58 21.04
N LYS A 686 -25.43 11.44 20.06
CA LYS A 686 -26.89 11.31 20.25
C LYS A 686 -27.48 10.10 19.52
N TRP A 687 -26.65 9.20 18.99
CA TRP A 687 -27.15 8.01 18.29
C TRP A 687 -26.96 6.71 19.09
N TRP A 688 -25.96 6.66 19.97
CA TRP A 688 -25.72 5.52 20.85
C TRP A 688 -26.36 5.67 22.26
N LEU A 689 -27.07 6.79 22.48
CA LEU A 689 -27.84 7.14 23.67
C LEU A 689 -29.28 7.41 23.24
#